data_AF-A0A9Y4K145-F1
#
_entry.id   AF-A0A9Y4K145-F1
#
_cell.length_a   1.000
_cell.length_b   1.000
_cell.length_c   1.000
_cell.angle_alpha   90.00
_cell.angle_beta   90.00
_cell.angle_gamma   90.00
#
_symmetry.space_group_name_H-M   'P 1'
#
loop_
_entity.id
_entity.type
_entity.pdbx_description
1 polymer ?
#
loop_
_entity_poly.entity_id
_entity_poly.type
_entity_poly.pdbx_seq_one_letter_code
_entity_poly.pdbx_strand_id
1 'polypeptide(L)'
;MNFVDHDSMLTIKQGKASQGGVNFHRLKVEGVVVLQIPLDNPRKPPLPLCDISCGGWEMSDQSGRYPYLWGVSQQGQVWFREGIHPRVPEGSSWEEVEVPKEVAQLSAGPGDLLWALLWDGNLLVRTGLSLDCPTGTSWVEVQSPGKEVEALHVAVGVSVVWVVTKDYKVWFRRGVNSHNPCGSGWISIGGEMMMVDVGLNDQVWAVGEDRGPYFRIGVTPSEPSGNGWIPVSGQWGSNKEALPARQDCAFSGQLTEASQGSVLSCTDSDSELGPPDPQNATSDTPVLEAQAPSVVPLGAADSPPPPQTPTDEAPTAPQKDAPKPFIPASDSFINSLVSDRDRTVASQPSIAEIPQEEVEQPAPAPMLPTPEAAGHDVPWMNVDLEGAEAARSAQATACSLGDGGAAATYALGTLESSQGVGEEDGPVWTWISGGGCDVDAGSQISWLSPTGPLTSSLSLTPVQSAAWSEQQQQQEHREEISKKPLERSNSVWVRKGSLRWWRDWKPQRWVDVGVALEQSTKADGRKDSIFFVYYTQYDEKKYLHVFINEVTVLVPVLRDCHYAFAVYTAERTKQRWPLVLAAPTEQDMDDWLSLLSDCCCECRGIAGPPSRQALWSTTSKGDIMVHEPSFSLEAAAHALASDLMFWRQVPGHLRCVESNSLGLVWGIGWDGTAWVYSGPGSGDAAQMQHQTDIRSVHVYENQRWNPMTGYTDKGLPTDRPMWSDESGLKECTKGSTHPPSPRWSWVSEWAVDFMVPGGTDKEGWQYAADFPTTFHGHKTIKDFVRRRRWTRKCKITVRGPWQQVPPIRLTDISLMPCLAQSQMEQVPVWALSDKGDVLCRLGVSQQNPAGSSWLHVGTDQPFKSISIGGANQVWAIAKDGAVFYRGSVSPQNPAGECWYHIPSPLRQTLRQLSVGRTSVFAVDENSNLWYRQGLTPSYPQGSAWELISNNVTKVSVGPLDQVWIIADGVPGFPAETPGAVCHRLGVGPMEPKGQSWDYGIGGGWEHISVRGNSSEAPRGAQPPPGGPSRSPAPQRPPAQVNGSAVVV
;
A
#
# COMPACT_ATOMS: atom_id res chain seq x y z
N MET A 1 68.16 -15.76 -13.63
CA MET A 1 68.52 -16.08 -12.23
C MET A 1 67.24 -16.58 -11.58
N ASN A 2 66.96 -17.88 -11.74
CA ASN A 2 67.40 -18.99 -10.87
C ASN A 2 66.54 -19.07 -9.61
N PHE A 3 65.96 -20.19 -9.18
CA PHE A 3 65.84 -21.58 -9.67
C PHE A 3 64.80 -22.21 -8.70
N VAL A 4 63.87 -23.04 -9.20
CA VAL A 4 63.59 -24.46 -8.80
C VAL A 4 63.32 -24.80 -7.32
N ASP A 5 62.66 -25.90 -6.92
CA ASP A 5 61.59 -26.81 -7.35
C ASP A 5 61.66 -27.99 -6.35
N HIS A 6 60.54 -28.70 -6.18
CA HIS A 6 60.40 -30.14 -5.85
C HIS A 6 60.74 -30.81 -4.48
N ASP A 7 59.81 -31.74 -4.15
CA ASP A 7 59.97 -33.12 -3.63
C ASP A 7 60.02 -33.40 -2.11
N SER A 8 59.48 -34.51 -1.55
CA SER A 8 58.55 -35.57 -1.99
C SER A 8 58.27 -36.55 -0.79
N MET A 9 57.08 -37.18 -0.82
CA MET A 9 56.73 -38.57 -0.41
C MET A 9 56.84 -39.18 1.03
N LEU A 10 55.73 -39.87 1.37
CA LEU A 10 55.55 -41.21 2.01
C LEU A 10 55.75 -41.40 3.54
N THR A 11 54.72 -41.91 4.24
CA THR A 11 54.53 -43.36 4.59
C THR A 11 53.42 -43.55 5.66
N ILE A 12 52.51 -44.52 5.44
CA ILE A 12 51.49 -45.00 6.41
C ILE A 12 52.03 -46.22 7.19
N LYS A 13 51.76 -46.30 8.51
CA LYS A 13 51.78 -47.57 9.28
C LYS A 13 50.59 -47.65 10.25
N GLN A 14 49.88 -48.78 10.20
CA GLN A 14 48.82 -49.20 11.13
C GLN A 14 49.38 -49.88 12.39
N GLY A 15 48.63 -49.80 13.51
CA GLY A 15 48.78 -50.62 14.72
C GLY A 15 47.41 -50.94 15.35
N LYS A 16 47.26 -52.12 15.98
CA LYS A 16 45.98 -52.75 16.39
C LYS A 16 45.97 -53.16 17.89
N ALA A 17 44.78 -53.06 18.52
CA ALA A 17 44.27 -53.68 19.78
C ALA A 17 44.81 -53.14 21.13
N SER A 18 44.09 -53.03 22.26
CA SER A 18 42.87 -53.70 22.78
C SER A 18 42.24 -53.00 24.01
N GLN A 19 40.91 -53.15 24.16
CA GLN A 19 40.05 -53.23 25.39
C GLN A 19 40.13 -52.21 26.56
N GLY A 20 38.96 -51.59 26.84
CA GLY A 20 38.34 -51.59 28.18
C GLY A 20 38.34 -50.28 28.99
N GLY A 21 37.13 -49.80 29.36
CA GLY A 21 36.93 -49.02 30.59
C GLY A 21 36.50 -47.56 30.40
N VAL A 22 35.21 -47.29 30.61
CA VAL A 22 34.64 -45.95 30.84
C VAL A 22 35.11 -45.43 32.21
N ASN A 23 35.64 -44.21 32.25
CA ASN A 23 35.77 -43.43 33.48
C ASN A 23 35.45 -41.95 33.19
N PHE A 24 34.37 -41.45 33.78
CA PHE A 24 34.01 -40.02 33.78
C PHE A 24 34.83 -39.29 34.86
N HIS A 25 35.45 -38.17 34.50
CA HIS A 25 35.90 -37.16 35.46
C HIS A 25 35.21 -35.83 35.20
N ARG A 26 34.46 -35.41 36.22
CA ARG A 26 33.74 -34.14 36.31
C ARG A 26 34.71 -33.06 36.77
N LEU A 27 34.97 -32.06 35.94
CA LEU A 27 35.50 -30.76 36.37
C LEU A 27 34.59 -29.65 35.82
N LYS A 28 34.06 -28.86 36.75
CA LYS A 28 33.09 -27.79 36.55
C LYS A 28 33.82 -26.48 36.76
N VAL A 29 34.07 -25.70 35.71
CA VAL A 29 34.15 -24.23 35.76
C VAL A 29 33.73 -23.67 34.38
N GLU A 30 32.51 -23.13 34.37
CA GLU A 30 31.99 -21.96 33.64
C GLU A 30 32.64 -21.54 32.30
N GLY A 31 31.93 -21.82 31.20
CA GLY A 31 31.47 -20.71 30.36
C GLY A 31 31.52 -20.84 28.83
N VAL A 32 32.36 -21.71 28.26
CA VAL A 32 32.41 -21.92 26.79
C VAL A 32 32.63 -23.40 26.50
N VAL A 33 31.66 -24.05 25.86
CA VAL A 33 31.81 -25.42 25.34
C VAL A 33 31.69 -25.37 23.82
N VAL A 34 32.83 -25.55 23.15
CA VAL A 34 32.90 -25.98 21.75
C VAL A 34 32.75 -27.51 21.77
N LEU A 35 31.69 -28.04 21.16
CA LEU A 35 31.51 -29.49 21.01
C LEU A 35 32.18 -29.96 19.72
N GLN A 36 33.24 -30.75 19.88
CA GLN A 36 33.83 -31.59 18.83
C GLN A 36 33.29 -33.01 19.01
N ILE A 37 32.54 -33.54 18.04
CA ILE A 37 31.99 -34.90 18.06
C ILE A 37 33.04 -35.87 17.45
N PRO A 38 33.28 -37.07 18.02
CA PRO A 38 34.27 -38.03 17.52
C PRO A 38 33.76 -38.85 16.32
N LEU A 39 34.62 -39.09 15.32
CA LEU A 39 34.36 -40.01 14.20
C LEU A 39 34.59 -41.47 14.61
N ASP A 40 33.53 -42.27 14.65
CA ASP A 40 33.61 -43.73 14.52
C ASP A 40 33.28 -44.14 13.06
N ASN A 41 34.11 -45.00 12.48
CA ASN A 41 34.11 -45.56 11.12
C ASN A 41 32.89 -45.21 10.22
N PRO A 42 33.04 -44.35 9.19
CA PRO A 42 31.95 -44.10 8.26
C PRO A 42 31.68 -45.38 7.45
N ARG A 43 30.52 -45.99 7.70
CA ARG A 43 29.85 -46.84 6.69
C ARG A 43 29.85 -46.05 5.39
N LYS A 44 30.22 -46.70 4.28
CA LYS A 44 30.35 -46.05 2.97
C LYS A 44 29.08 -45.22 2.72
N PRO A 45 29.18 -43.89 2.69
CA PRO A 45 28.00 -43.07 2.48
C PRO A 45 27.44 -43.40 1.09
N PRO A 46 26.11 -43.27 0.90
CA PRO A 46 25.54 -43.38 -0.43
C PRO A 46 26.26 -42.43 -1.38
N LEU A 47 26.51 -42.91 -2.59
CA LEU A 47 26.84 -42.04 -3.70
C LEU A 47 25.73 -40.98 -3.86
N PRO A 48 25.99 -39.85 -4.52
CA PRO A 48 25.04 -38.74 -4.59
C PRO A 48 23.64 -39.24 -4.93
N LEU A 49 22.67 -38.90 -4.08
CA LEU A 49 21.28 -39.31 -4.26
C LEU A 49 20.68 -38.54 -5.44
N CYS A 50 19.95 -39.24 -6.31
CA CYS A 50 19.19 -38.65 -7.41
C CYS A 50 17.69 -38.54 -7.11
N ASP A 51 17.18 -39.29 -6.13
CA ASP A 51 15.80 -39.21 -5.67
C ASP A 51 15.67 -39.55 -4.17
N ILE A 52 14.63 -39.03 -3.51
CA ILE A 52 14.35 -39.26 -2.09
C ILE A 52 12.85 -39.31 -1.83
N SER A 53 12.42 -40.20 -0.95
CA SER A 53 11.02 -40.35 -0.57
C SER A 53 10.86 -40.59 0.92
N CYS A 54 9.93 -39.87 1.55
CA CYS A 54 9.57 -40.03 2.94
C CYS A 54 8.15 -40.60 3.08
N GLY A 55 7.95 -41.51 4.04
CA GLY A 55 6.70 -42.25 4.22
C GLY A 55 6.61 -42.90 5.60
N GLY A 56 5.66 -43.81 5.78
CA GLY A 56 5.61 -44.73 6.91
C GLY A 56 5.26 -44.14 8.28
N TRP A 57 4.86 -42.88 8.37
CA TRP A 57 4.51 -42.24 9.64
C TRP A 57 3.18 -42.71 10.24
N GLU A 58 2.35 -43.42 9.49
CA GLU A 58 1.12 -44.08 9.97
C GLU A 58 1.36 -45.53 10.41
N MET A 59 2.59 -46.05 10.26
CA MET A 59 2.91 -47.43 10.61
C MET A 59 2.92 -47.69 12.10
N SER A 60 3.11 -46.69 12.98
CA SER A 60 3.29 -46.88 14.44
C SER A 60 2.03 -46.61 15.26
N ASP A 61 1.68 -47.52 16.17
CA ASP A 61 0.54 -47.44 17.09
C ASP A 61 0.90 -46.90 18.50
N GLN A 62 2.19 -46.79 18.84
CA GLN A 62 2.69 -46.19 20.09
C GLN A 62 3.46 -44.89 19.80
N SER A 63 3.61 -44.05 20.83
CA SER A 63 4.02 -42.61 20.83
C SER A 63 5.34 -42.20 20.12
N GLY A 64 5.95 -43.06 19.31
CA GLY A 64 7.11 -42.79 18.46
C GLY A 64 6.78 -42.68 16.97
N ARG A 65 5.90 -41.75 16.58
CA ARG A 65 5.62 -41.41 15.16
C ARG A 65 6.88 -40.87 14.47
N TYR A 66 7.70 -41.74 13.88
CA TYR A 66 8.91 -41.33 13.15
C TYR A 66 8.76 -41.68 11.67
N PRO A 67 9.10 -40.75 10.76
CA PRO A 67 9.01 -41.00 9.33
C PRO A 67 10.12 -41.98 8.90
N TYR A 68 9.79 -42.82 7.93
CA TYR A 68 10.76 -43.59 7.17
C TYR A 68 11.26 -42.78 5.99
N LEU A 69 12.56 -42.84 5.74
CA LEU A 69 13.20 -42.10 4.66
C LEU A 69 13.99 -43.06 3.77
N TRP A 70 13.72 -42.98 2.48
CA TRP A 70 14.29 -43.78 1.42
C TRP A 70 15.00 -42.87 0.42
N GLY A 71 16.12 -43.33 -0.14
CA GLY A 71 16.88 -42.59 -1.14
C GLY A 71 17.33 -43.51 -2.28
N VAL A 72 17.46 -42.94 -3.47
CA VAL A 72 18.02 -43.60 -4.65
C VAL A 72 19.32 -42.89 -5.02
N SER A 73 20.40 -43.65 -5.18
CA SER A 73 21.68 -43.11 -5.65
C SER A 73 21.69 -42.94 -7.18
N GLN A 74 22.60 -42.11 -7.71
CA GLN A 74 22.83 -41.99 -9.16
C GLN A 74 23.16 -43.31 -9.87
N GLN A 75 23.54 -44.37 -9.15
CA GLN A 75 23.78 -45.71 -9.68
C GLN A 75 22.52 -46.60 -9.64
N GLY A 76 21.38 -46.07 -9.23
CA GLY A 76 20.13 -46.80 -9.09
C GLY A 76 20.04 -47.71 -7.86
N GLN A 77 20.98 -47.60 -6.91
CA GLN A 77 20.92 -48.32 -5.64
C GLN A 77 19.96 -47.64 -4.66
N VAL A 78 19.21 -48.42 -3.89
CA VAL A 78 18.23 -47.94 -2.90
C VAL A 78 18.80 -47.97 -1.50
N TRP A 79 18.55 -46.93 -0.73
CA TRP A 79 19.06 -46.72 0.62
C TRP A 79 17.93 -46.36 1.57
N PHE A 80 17.98 -46.89 2.79
CA PHE A 80 17.06 -46.60 3.89
C PHE A 80 17.79 -45.86 5.01
N ARG A 81 17.16 -44.82 5.58
CA ARG A 81 17.75 -44.05 6.69
C ARG A 81 17.32 -44.64 8.04
N GLU A 82 18.29 -45.17 8.77
CA GLU A 82 18.07 -45.70 10.12
C GLU A 82 18.11 -44.60 11.18
N GLY A 83 17.47 -44.88 12.32
CA GLY A 83 17.67 -44.14 13.57
C GLY A 83 17.06 -42.74 13.62
N ILE A 84 16.08 -42.44 12.77
CA ILE A 84 15.33 -41.17 12.83
C ILE A 84 14.41 -41.19 14.07
N HIS A 85 14.60 -40.23 14.97
CA HIS A 85 13.74 -40.00 16.15
C HIS A 85 13.90 -38.53 16.63
N PRO A 86 13.08 -37.98 17.54
CA PRO A 86 12.96 -36.53 17.75
C PRO A 86 14.23 -35.91 18.34
N ARG A 87 15.06 -36.73 18.99
CA ARG A 87 16.36 -36.31 19.53
C ARG A 87 17.49 -36.43 18.51
N VAL A 88 17.30 -37.20 17.44
CA VAL A 88 18.24 -37.39 16.33
C VAL A 88 17.45 -37.34 15.01
N PRO A 89 16.95 -36.16 14.62
CA PRO A 89 16.11 -36.01 13.44
C PRO A 89 16.90 -36.30 12.14
N GLU A 90 18.22 -36.15 12.19
CA GLU A 90 19.12 -36.49 11.09
C GLU A 90 19.24 -37.99 10.84
N GLY A 91 18.80 -38.86 11.76
CA GLY A 91 19.03 -40.30 11.71
C GLY A 91 20.48 -40.69 11.99
N SER A 92 20.74 -41.99 12.18
CA SER A 92 22.05 -42.51 12.58
C SER A 92 22.89 -42.98 11.39
N SER A 93 22.31 -43.67 10.41
CA SER A 93 23.07 -44.23 9.29
C SER A 93 22.19 -44.54 8.07
N TRP A 94 22.82 -44.73 6.91
CA TRP A 94 22.14 -45.23 5.70
C TRP A 94 22.45 -46.74 5.54
N GLU A 95 21.41 -47.52 5.26
CA GLU A 95 21.47 -48.95 4.96
C GLU A 95 21.09 -49.18 3.50
N GLU A 96 21.90 -49.92 2.74
CA GLU A 96 21.57 -50.28 1.36
C GLU A 96 20.53 -51.40 1.35
N VAL A 97 19.43 -51.20 0.60
CA VAL A 97 18.38 -52.20 0.41
C VAL A 97 18.50 -52.75 -1.00
N GLU A 98 18.75 -54.06 -1.10
CA GLU A 98 18.94 -54.72 -2.39
C GLU A 98 17.69 -54.60 -3.29
N VAL A 99 17.94 -54.23 -4.54
CA VAL A 99 16.96 -54.10 -5.61
C VAL A 99 17.34 -54.98 -6.79
N PRO A 100 16.35 -55.56 -7.51
CA PRO A 100 16.62 -56.49 -8.60
C PRO A 100 17.18 -55.79 -9.85
N LYS A 101 16.95 -54.49 -10.01
CA LYS A 101 17.42 -53.64 -11.12
C LYS A 101 17.62 -52.20 -10.64
N GLU A 102 18.29 -51.39 -11.44
CA GLU A 102 18.57 -49.98 -11.17
C GLU A 102 17.27 -49.15 -11.10
N VAL A 103 17.07 -48.51 -9.95
CA VAL A 103 15.90 -47.68 -9.66
C VAL A 103 16.12 -46.25 -10.15
N ALA A 104 15.10 -45.67 -10.78
CA ALA A 104 15.02 -44.27 -11.19
C ALA A 104 14.47 -43.38 -10.06
N GLN A 105 13.37 -43.82 -9.45
CA GLN A 105 12.55 -43.04 -8.54
C GLN A 105 11.82 -43.97 -7.55
N LEU A 106 11.58 -43.50 -6.33
CA LEU A 106 10.80 -44.17 -5.29
C LEU A 106 9.63 -43.28 -4.84
N SER A 107 8.57 -43.91 -4.37
CA SER A 107 7.49 -43.24 -3.66
C SER A 107 7.00 -44.10 -2.49
N ALA A 108 7.16 -43.56 -1.28
CA ALA A 108 6.73 -44.15 -0.02
C ALA A 108 5.44 -43.49 0.45
N GLY A 109 4.39 -44.29 0.67
CA GLY A 109 3.13 -43.81 1.20
C GLY A 109 3.17 -43.61 2.73
N PRO A 110 2.09 -43.05 3.32
CA PRO A 110 1.97 -42.84 4.77
C PRO A 110 2.04 -44.14 5.60
N GLY A 111 1.55 -45.26 5.03
CA GLY A 111 1.54 -46.59 5.65
C GLY A 111 2.68 -47.50 5.16
N ASP A 112 2.35 -48.73 4.78
CA ASP A 112 3.28 -49.80 4.41
C ASP A 112 3.51 -49.94 2.90
N LEU A 113 3.11 -48.94 2.12
CA LEU A 113 3.25 -48.97 0.66
C LEU A 113 4.53 -48.27 0.22
N LEU A 114 5.34 -48.95 -0.59
CA LEU A 114 6.52 -48.39 -1.25
C LEU A 114 6.61 -48.92 -2.68
N TRP A 115 6.64 -48.01 -3.63
CA TRP A 115 6.80 -48.32 -5.06
C TRP A 115 8.09 -47.75 -5.59
N ALA A 116 8.67 -48.44 -6.57
CA ALA A 116 9.86 -48.03 -7.29
C ALA A 116 9.59 -48.03 -8.79
N LEU A 117 10.12 -47.02 -9.47
CA LEU A 117 10.21 -46.95 -10.91
C LEU A 117 11.64 -47.30 -11.31
N LEU A 118 11.81 -48.22 -12.26
CA LEU A 118 13.10 -48.62 -12.81
C LEU A 118 13.52 -47.73 -14.00
N TRP A 119 14.81 -47.73 -14.35
CA TRP A 119 15.30 -46.98 -15.53
C TRP A 119 14.68 -47.45 -16.86
N ASP A 120 14.24 -48.71 -16.93
CA ASP A 120 13.53 -49.28 -18.08
C ASP A 120 12.02 -48.99 -18.07
N GLY A 121 11.53 -48.18 -17.12
CA GLY A 121 10.13 -47.78 -17.01
C GLY A 121 9.20 -48.83 -16.42
N ASN A 122 9.73 -49.95 -15.91
CA ASN A 122 8.96 -50.95 -15.18
C ASN A 122 8.75 -50.53 -13.73
N LEU A 123 7.68 -51.05 -13.12
CA LEU A 123 7.27 -50.71 -11.76
C LEU A 123 7.53 -51.89 -10.83
N LEU A 124 8.14 -51.63 -9.69
CA LEU A 124 8.28 -52.58 -8.60
C LEU A 124 7.49 -52.09 -7.37
N VAL A 125 6.98 -53.03 -6.60
CA VAL A 125 6.43 -52.77 -5.28
C VAL A 125 7.21 -53.53 -4.22
N ARG A 126 7.53 -52.88 -3.10
CA ARG A 126 8.17 -53.54 -1.95
C ARG A 126 7.09 -54.23 -1.11
N THR A 127 7.31 -55.49 -0.76
CA THR A 127 6.39 -56.30 0.04
C THR A 127 6.97 -56.65 1.40
N GLY A 128 6.10 -56.84 2.38
CA GLY A 128 6.47 -57.23 3.74
C GLY A 128 7.03 -56.08 4.59
N LEU A 129 6.73 -54.83 4.21
CA LEU A 129 6.95 -53.66 5.06
C LEU A 129 6.01 -53.75 6.27
N SER A 130 6.58 -53.71 7.46
CA SER A 130 5.83 -53.70 8.72
C SER A 130 6.59 -52.92 9.77
N LEU A 131 5.98 -52.67 10.93
CA LEU A 131 6.70 -52.09 12.08
C LEU A 131 7.93 -52.90 12.47
N ASP A 132 7.81 -54.22 12.45
CA ASP A 132 8.90 -55.15 12.81
C ASP A 132 9.92 -55.30 11.67
N CYS A 133 9.54 -54.93 10.44
CA CYS A 133 10.36 -55.07 9.24
C CYS A 133 10.27 -53.78 8.39
N PRO A 134 10.88 -52.67 8.84
CA PRO A 134 10.70 -51.35 8.21
C PRO A 134 11.34 -51.24 6.83
N THR A 135 12.29 -52.12 6.48
CA THR A 135 12.90 -52.20 5.14
C THR A 135 12.20 -53.20 4.22
N GLY A 136 11.23 -53.96 4.73
CA GLY A 136 10.48 -54.96 3.98
C GLY A 136 11.31 -56.18 3.58
N THR A 137 10.70 -57.10 2.84
CA THR A 137 11.30 -58.43 2.57
C THR A 137 11.69 -58.67 1.11
N SER A 138 10.88 -58.23 0.15
CA SER A 138 11.13 -58.50 -1.28
C SER A 138 10.52 -57.45 -2.20
N TRP A 139 11.00 -57.40 -3.44
CA TRP A 139 10.42 -56.60 -4.52
C TRP A 139 9.59 -57.48 -5.45
N VAL A 140 8.42 -56.99 -5.87
CA VAL A 140 7.53 -57.66 -6.83
C VAL A 140 7.29 -56.74 -8.01
N GLU A 141 7.46 -57.26 -9.22
CA GLU A 141 7.21 -56.50 -10.45
C GLU A 141 5.72 -56.39 -10.73
N VAL A 142 5.27 -55.19 -11.09
CA VAL A 142 3.89 -54.89 -11.44
C VAL A 142 3.81 -54.52 -12.91
N GLN A 143 2.85 -55.15 -13.62
CA GLN A 143 2.61 -54.84 -15.03
C GLN A 143 2.31 -53.36 -15.23
N SER A 144 2.92 -52.73 -16.24
CA SER A 144 2.68 -51.34 -16.61
C SER A 144 1.25 -51.11 -17.14
N PRO A 145 0.75 -49.86 -17.15
CA PRO A 145 -0.59 -49.55 -17.66
C PRO A 145 -0.79 -49.82 -19.15
N GLY A 146 0.26 -49.71 -19.97
CA GLY A 146 0.23 -49.96 -21.41
C GLY A 146 1.29 -50.99 -21.83
N LYS A 147 0.93 -51.88 -22.77
CA LYS A 147 1.85 -52.94 -23.26
C LYS A 147 3.07 -52.42 -24.02
N GLU A 148 3.04 -51.17 -24.47
CA GLU A 148 4.10 -50.53 -25.28
C GLU A 148 4.56 -49.18 -24.71
N VAL A 149 4.10 -48.79 -23.51
CA VAL A 149 4.42 -47.48 -22.93
C VAL A 149 4.98 -47.65 -21.52
N GLU A 150 6.19 -47.14 -21.34
CA GLU A 150 6.97 -47.14 -20.11
C GLU A 150 6.46 -46.09 -19.11
N ALA A 151 6.57 -46.37 -17.82
CA ALA A 151 6.26 -45.40 -16.78
C ALA A 151 7.36 -44.31 -16.70
N LEU A 152 6.94 -43.09 -16.37
CA LEU A 152 7.77 -41.90 -16.21
C LEU A 152 7.85 -41.46 -14.75
N HIS A 153 6.77 -41.59 -13.99
CA HIS A 153 6.70 -41.20 -12.58
C HIS A 153 5.67 -42.04 -11.81
N VAL A 154 5.93 -42.34 -10.54
CA VAL A 154 5.00 -43.06 -9.64
C VAL A 154 4.80 -42.32 -8.32
N ALA A 155 3.56 -42.23 -7.84
CA ALA A 155 3.23 -41.64 -6.55
C ALA A 155 2.25 -42.54 -5.76
N VAL A 156 2.48 -42.65 -4.45
CA VAL A 156 1.80 -43.59 -3.55
C VAL A 156 1.15 -42.84 -2.40
N GLY A 157 -0.15 -43.10 -2.18
CA GLY A 157 -0.92 -42.61 -1.04
C GLY A 157 -1.11 -43.68 0.05
N VAL A 158 -2.15 -43.52 0.87
CA VAL A 158 -2.57 -44.48 1.90
C VAL A 158 -3.09 -45.77 1.25
N SER A 159 -3.94 -45.63 0.23
CA SER A 159 -4.59 -46.78 -0.44
C SER A 159 -4.66 -46.66 -1.96
N VAL A 160 -3.91 -45.71 -2.52
CA VAL A 160 -3.95 -45.37 -3.94
C VAL A 160 -2.54 -45.30 -4.52
N VAL A 161 -2.44 -45.60 -5.81
CA VAL A 161 -1.20 -45.43 -6.58
C VAL A 161 -1.53 -44.78 -7.90
N TRP A 162 -0.75 -43.76 -8.24
CA TRP A 162 -0.85 -42.99 -9.46
C TRP A 162 0.45 -43.09 -10.24
N VAL A 163 0.34 -43.23 -11.56
CA VAL A 163 1.49 -43.34 -12.47
C VAL A 163 1.28 -42.40 -13.66
N VAL A 164 2.35 -41.73 -14.06
CA VAL A 164 2.43 -41.03 -15.34
C VAL A 164 3.28 -41.87 -16.29
N THR A 165 2.82 -42.06 -17.52
CA THR A 165 3.57 -42.77 -18.57
C THR A 165 4.35 -41.80 -19.47
N LYS A 166 5.33 -42.29 -20.24
CA LYS A 166 6.18 -41.46 -21.12
C LYS A 166 5.41 -40.70 -22.21
N ASP A 167 4.17 -41.07 -22.49
CA ASP A 167 3.23 -40.33 -23.36
C ASP A 167 2.39 -39.31 -22.58
N TYR A 168 2.84 -38.90 -21.40
CA TYR A 168 2.20 -37.94 -20.48
C TYR A 168 0.81 -38.33 -19.95
N LYS A 169 0.34 -39.56 -20.20
CA LYS A 169 -0.95 -40.01 -19.69
C LYS A 169 -0.88 -40.37 -18.22
N VAL A 170 -1.96 -40.04 -17.50
CA VAL A 170 -2.12 -40.37 -16.08
C VAL A 170 -2.91 -41.66 -15.90
N TRP A 171 -2.47 -42.49 -14.98
CA TRP A 171 -3.07 -43.77 -14.65
C TRP A 171 -3.27 -43.91 -13.15
N PHE A 172 -4.45 -44.37 -12.76
CA PHE A 172 -4.81 -44.70 -11.39
C PHE A 172 -4.89 -46.22 -11.22
N ARG A 173 -4.31 -46.76 -10.15
CA ARG A 173 -4.37 -48.19 -9.85
C ARG A 173 -5.43 -48.52 -8.81
N ARG A 174 -6.38 -49.39 -9.16
CA ARG A 174 -7.42 -49.87 -8.24
C ARG A 174 -6.89 -50.97 -7.31
N GLY A 175 -7.48 -51.05 -6.12
CA GLY A 175 -7.37 -52.21 -5.22
C GLY A 175 -6.03 -52.35 -4.49
N VAL A 176 -5.26 -51.25 -4.40
CA VAL A 176 -4.00 -51.20 -3.64
C VAL A 176 -4.31 -51.02 -2.15
N ASN A 177 -3.65 -51.78 -1.28
CA ASN A 177 -3.67 -51.64 0.18
C ASN A 177 -2.55 -52.50 0.78
N SER A 178 -2.37 -52.44 2.11
CA SER A 178 -1.39 -53.22 2.87
C SER A 178 -1.36 -54.72 2.57
N HIS A 179 -2.52 -55.34 2.32
CA HIS A 179 -2.61 -56.79 2.05
C HIS A 179 -2.49 -57.12 0.56
N ASN A 180 -2.72 -56.15 -0.32
CA ASN A 180 -2.57 -56.26 -1.77
C ASN A 180 -1.81 -55.05 -2.32
N PRO A 181 -0.51 -54.92 -2.04
CA PRO A 181 0.27 -53.76 -2.44
C PRO A 181 0.41 -53.69 -3.97
N CYS A 182 0.24 -54.81 -4.66
CA CYS A 182 0.24 -54.89 -6.13
C CYS A 182 -1.04 -54.36 -6.78
N GLY A 183 -2.14 -54.12 -6.08
CA GLY A 183 -3.41 -53.69 -6.69
C GLY A 183 -4.06 -54.72 -7.62
N SER A 184 -5.11 -54.31 -8.34
CA SER A 184 -5.91 -55.19 -9.21
C SER A 184 -5.98 -54.76 -10.67
N GLY A 185 -5.70 -53.49 -11.00
CA GLY A 185 -5.67 -53.03 -12.40
C GLY A 185 -5.51 -51.52 -12.56
N TRP A 186 -5.16 -51.10 -13.78
CA TRP A 186 -4.94 -49.70 -14.16
C TRP A 186 -6.16 -49.08 -14.81
N ILE A 187 -6.31 -47.77 -14.61
CA ILE A 187 -7.38 -46.95 -15.17
C ILE A 187 -6.79 -45.67 -15.70
N SER A 188 -7.06 -45.39 -16.97
CA SER A 188 -6.64 -44.13 -17.58
C SER A 188 -7.48 -42.99 -17.00
N ILE A 189 -6.79 -41.96 -16.54
CA ILE A 189 -7.37 -40.72 -16.05
C ILE A 189 -7.07 -39.64 -17.10
N GLY A 190 -8.11 -38.93 -17.54
CA GLY A 190 -7.95 -37.85 -18.51
C GLY A 190 -7.07 -36.72 -17.97
N GLY A 191 -6.22 -36.16 -18.83
CA GLY A 191 -5.22 -35.14 -18.53
C GLY A 191 -3.82 -35.58 -18.96
N GLU A 192 -3.00 -34.62 -19.38
CA GLU A 192 -1.59 -34.82 -19.79
C GLU A 192 -0.68 -34.18 -18.74
N MET A 193 0.08 -35.01 -18.01
CA MET A 193 0.91 -34.59 -16.88
C MET A 193 2.34 -35.08 -17.07
N MET A 194 3.31 -34.32 -16.57
CA MET A 194 4.71 -34.74 -16.49
C MET A 194 5.02 -35.50 -15.21
N MET A 195 4.36 -35.16 -14.10
CA MET A 195 4.47 -35.86 -12.83
C MET A 195 3.21 -35.70 -11.97
N VAL A 196 3.08 -36.56 -10.97
CA VAL A 196 1.99 -36.55 -9.99
C VAL A 196 2.57 -36.78 -8.60
N ASP A 197 1.94 -36.26 -7.56
CA ASP A 197 2.25 -36.58 -6.16
C ASP A 197 0.95 -36.77 -5.35
N VAL A 198 0.99 -37.64 -4.34
CA VAL A 198 -0.17 -37.94 -3.50
C VAL A 198 0.10 -37.47 -2.07
N GLY A 199 -0.74 -36.55 -1.60
CA GLY A 199 -0.69 -35.98 -0.26
C GLY A 199 -1.54 -36.73 0.77
N LEU A 200 -1.78 -36.08 1.91
CA LEU A 200 -2.65 -36.61 2.97
C LEU A 200 -4.08 -36.80 2.44
N ASN A 201 -4.82 -37.74 3.03
CA ASN A 201 -6.19 -38.09 2.62
C ASN A 201 -6.31 -38.50 1.13
N ASP A 202 -5.25 -39.08 0.56
CA ASP A 202 -5.15 -39.51 -0.84
C ASP A 202 -5.34 -38.37 -1.87
N GLN A 203 -5.17 -37.11 -1.47
CA GLN A 203 -5.31 -35.94 -2.34
C GLN A 203 -4.19 -35.88 -3.39
N VAL A 204 -4.51 -35.56 -4.65
CA VAL A 204 -3.56 -35.70 -5.76
C VAL A 204 -3.19 -34.36 -6.38
N TRP A 205 -1.88 -34.13 -6.48
CA TRP A 205 -1.24 -32.98 -7.12
C TRP A 205 -0.53 -33.42 -8.39
N ALA A 206 -0.36 -32.53 -9.36
CA ALA A 206 0.35 -32.83 -10.59
C ALA A 206 1.04 -31.59 -11.17
N VAL A 207 2.01 -31.81 -12.06
CA VAL A 207 2.52 -30.79 -12.97
C VAL A 207 2.14 -31.21 -14.39
N GLY A 208 1.44 -30.34 -15.11
CA GLY A 208 1.00 -30.54 -16.47
C GLY A 208 2.15 -30.52 -17.48
N GLU A 209 1.90 -31.02 -18.69
CA GLU A 209 2.83 -30.86 -19.82
C GLU A 209 3.12 -29.38 -20.13
N ASP A 210 2.14 -28.50 -19.87
CA ASP A 210 2.23 -27.04 -19.98
C ASP A 210 3.09 -26.37 -18.90
N ARG A 211 3.76 -27.16 -18.04
CA ARG A 211 4.57 -26.67 -16.91
C ARG A 211 3.77 -25.93 -15.84
N GLY A 212 2.44 -26.07 -15.81
CA GLY A 212 1.57 -25.56 -14.76
C GLY A 212 1.33 -26.58 -13.63
N PRO A 213 1.12 -26.16 -12.37
CA PRO A 213 0.68 -27.08 -11.33
C PRO A 213 -0.83 -27.33 -11.43
N TYR A 214 -1.27 -28.53 -11.07
CA TYR A 214 -2.66 -28.97 -11.08
C TYR A 214 -3.03 -29.71 -9.79
N PHE A 215 -4.31 -29.67 -9.46
CA PHE A 215 -4.89 -30.43 -8.36
C PHE A 215 -6.05 -31.30 -8.86
N ARG A 216 -6.20 -32.51 -8.32
CA ARG A 216 -7.30 -33.41 -8.64
C ARG A 216 -8.46 -33.19 -7.67
N ILE A 217 -9.54 -32.60 -8.15
CA ILE A 217 -10.75 -32.39 -7.34
C ILE A 217 -11.59 -33.66 -7.21
N GLY A 218 -12.34 -33.75 -6.11
CA GLY A 218 -13.31 -34.82 -5.86
C GLY A 218 -12.71 -36.14 -5.39
N VAL A 219 -11.41 -36.18 -5.07
CA VAL A 219 -10.79 -37.37 -4.48
C VAL A 219 -11.31 -37.53 -3.06
N THR A 220 -11.98 -38.65 -2.81
CA THR A 220 -12.54 -39.03 -1.49
C THR A 220 -12.35 -40.52 -1.26
N PRO A 221 -12.45 -41.03 -0.01
CA PRO A 221 -12.38 -42.47 0.25
C PRO A 221 -13.42 -43.30 -0.53
N SER A 222 -14.58 -42.72 -0.86
CA SER A 222 -15.60 -43.35 -1.70
C SER A 222 -15.34 -43.21 -3.20
N GLU A 223 -14.59 -42.18 -3.62
CA GLU A 223 -14.27 -41.88 -5.02
C GLU A 223 -12.76 -41.55 -5.16
N PRO A 224 -11.88 -42.57 -5.05
CA PRO A 224 -10.43 -42.36 -4.94
C PRO A 224 -9.77 -41.87 -6.25
N SER A 225 -10.47 -41.92 -7.38
CA SER A 225 -9.98 -41.39 -8.66
C SER A 225 -10.28 -39.89 -8.86
N GLY A 226 -11.19 -39.34 -8.05
CA GLY A 226 -11.71 -37.98 -8.20
C GLY A 226 -12.37 -37.69 -9.55
N ASN A 227 -12.78 -36.43 -9.71
CA ASN A 227 -13.72 -35.97 -10.74
C ASN A 227 -13.05 -35.17 -11.87
N GLY A 228 -11.92 -34.50 -11.61
CA GLY A 228 -11.26 -33.69 -12.64
C GLY A 228 -9.97 -33.04 -12.17
N TRP A 229 -9.21 -32.48 -13.11
CA TRP A 229 -8.04 -31.64 -12.81
C TRP A 229 -8.44 -30.17 -12.84
N ILE A 230 -7.89 -29.41 -11.91
CA ILE A 230 -7.97 -27.95 -11.93
C ILE A 230 -6.56 -27.36 -11.91
N PRO A 231 -6.27 -26.36 -12.76
CA PRO A 231 -5.00 -25.66 -12.72
C PRO A 231 -4.88 -24.88 -11.41
N VAL A 232 -3.65 -24.82 -10.92
CA VAL A 232 -3.29 -24.18 -9.67
C VAL A 232 -2.48 -22.94 -10.02
N SER A 233 -3.00 -21.77 -9.69
CA SER A 233 -2.27 -20.52 -9.91
C SER A 233 -1.39 -20.22 -8.69
N GLY A 234 -0.10 -20.51 -8.80
CA GLY A 234 0.89 -20.06 -7.82
C GLY A 234 1.30 -18.62 -8.10
N GLN A 235 1.11 -17.69 -7.15
CA GLN A 235 1.71 -16.36 -7.24
C GLN A 235 3.23 -16.47 -7.06
N TRP A 236 4.00 -16.31 -8.14
CA TRP A 236 5.45 -16.23 -8.09
C TRP A 236 5.91 -14.78 -8.25
N GLY A 237 6.49 -14.21 -7.19
CA GLY A 237 6.96 -12.82 -7.12
C GLY A 237 7.10 -12.43 -5.65
N SER A 238 8.19 -11.76 -5.28
CA SER A 238 8.72 -11.69 -3.91
C SER A 238 7.77 -11.08 -2.87
N ASN A 239 6.87 -11.91 -2.32
CA ASN A 239 6.13 -11.64 -1.11
C ASN A 239 6.99 -12.04 0.10
N LYS A 240 7.63 -11.06 0.73
CA LYS A 240 7.74 -11.06 2.19
C LYS A 240 6.51 -10.30 2.70
N GLU A 241 5.36 -10.99 2.73
CA GLU A 241 4.11 -10.65 3.46
C GLU A 241 3.36 -11.92 3.85
N ALA A 242 3.55 -12.33 5.11
CA ALA A 242 2.75 -13.37 5.75
C ALA A 242 1.33 -12.84 6.04
N LEU A 243 0.32 -13.51 5.50
CA LEU A 243 -1.07 -13.36 5.92
C LEU A 243 -1.20 -13.68 7.43
N PRO A 244 -1.87 -12.83 8.24
CA PRO A 244 -2.21 -13.19 9.61
C PRO A 244 -3.36 -14.19 9.62
N ALA A 245 -3.27 -15.15 10.56
CA ALA A 245 -4.29 -16.15 10.82
C ALA A 245 -5.65 -15.49 11.13
N ARG A 246 -6.69 -15.87 10.41
CA ARG A 246 -8.08 -15.48 10.69
C ARG A 246 -8.53 -16.20 11.96
N GLN A 247 -8.80 -15.43 13.00
CA GLN A 247 -9.48 -15.90 14.20
C GLN A 247 -10.99 -15.93 13.95
N ASP A 248 -11.61 -16.94 14.57
CA ASP A 248 -13.03 -17.11 14.87
C ASP A 248 -13.91 -17.87 13.85
N CYS A 249 -13.89 -19.20 13.98
CA CYS A 249 -15.11 -20.01 14.01
C CYS A 249 -15.04 -20.92 15.24
N ALA A 250 -15.85 -20.61 16.26
CA ALA A 250 -16.00 -21.42 17.46
C ALA A 250 -16.94 -22.60 17.18
N PHE A 251 -16.42 -23.83 17.28
CA PHE A 251 -17.22 -25.05 17.38
C PHE A 251 -17.30 -25.44 18.86
N SER A 252 -18.50 -25.44 19.43
CA SER A 252 -18.77 -26.02 20.75
C SER A 252 -19.51 -27.35 20.57
N GLY A 253 -18.77 -28.44 20.66
CA GLY A 253 -19.28 -29.82 20.70
C GLY A 253 -18.31 -30.69 21.47
N GLN A 254 -18.71 -31.12 22.66
CA GLN A 254 -17.92 -31.95 23.56
C GLN A 254 -17.96 -33.42 23.10
N LEU A 255 -16.81 -34.01 22.75
CA LEU A 255 -16.62 -35.46 22.65
C LEU A 255 -15.15 -35.84 22.89
N THR A 256 -14.94 -36.35 24.10
CA THR A 256 -13.95 -37.33 24.60
C THR A 256 -12.45 -37.04 24.48
N GLU A 257 -11.86 -36.75 25.64
CA GLU A 257 -10.47 -36.98 25.98
C GLU A 257 -9.99 -38.41 25.62
N ALA A 258 -8.91 -38.47 24.86
CA ALA A 258 -7.76 -39.36 25.04
C ALA A 258 -6.64 -38.77 24.17
N SER A 259 -5.44 -38.41 24.61
CA SER A 259 -4.78 -38.47 25.91
C SER A 259 -3.69 -37.38 25.86
N GLN A 260 -3.70 -36.44 26.79
CA GLN A 260 -2.51 -35.68 27.11
C GLN A 260 -1.66 -36.47 28.09
N GLY A 261 -0.35 -36.42 27.86
CA GLY A 261 0.68 -36.86 28.80
C GLY A 261 1.24 -38.24 28.42
N SER A 262 2.55 -38.46 28.43
CA SER A 262 3.48 -37.77 29.31
C SER A 262 4.91 -38.02 28.86
N VAL A 263 5.63 -36.90 28.78
CA VAL A 263 6.97 -36.79 29.37
C VAL A 263 6.93 -37.47 30.73
N LEU A 264 7.71 -38.53 30.91
CA LEU A 264 7.96 -39.09 32.23
C LEU A 264 8.46 -37.97 33.15
N SER A 265 7.71 -37.80 34.22
CA SER A 265 7.90 -36.85 35.30
C SER A 265 9.06 -37.26 36.21
N CYS A 266 9.58 -36.28 36.95
CA CYS A 266 10.07 -36.53 38.30
C CYS A 266 9.44 -35.47 39.20
N THR A 267 8.41 -35.85 39.95
CA THR A 267 7.97 -35.11 41.15
C THR A 267 7.74 -36.15 42.25
N ASP A 268 8.40 -35.98 43.39
CA ASP A 268 8.00 -36.61 44.65
C ASP A 268 6.93 -35.74 45.33
N SER A 269 5.77 -36.35 45.64
CA SER A 269 4.93 -36.30 46.86
C SER A 269 4.59 -34.95 47.56
N ASP A 270 3.41 -34.66 48.16
CA ASP A 270 2.30 -35.47 48.73
C ASP A 270 1.02 -34.60 48.98
N SER A 271 -0.16 -35.24 48.95
CA SER A 271 -1.40 -35.10 49.80
C SER A 271 -2.16 -33.75 49.94
N GLU A 272 -3.48 -33.63 50.10
CA GLU A 272 -4.66 -34.52 50.22
C GLU A 272 -5.97 -33.64 50.14
N LEU A 273 -7.04 -34.22 49.57
CA LEU A 273 -8.50 -34.13 49.91
C LEU A 273 -9.32 -32.81 49.76
N GLY A 274 -10.39 -32.87 48.93
CA GLY A 274 -11.50 -31.89 48.78
C GLY A 274 -12.60 -32.03 49.86
N PRO A 275 -13.93 -31.90 49.59
CA PRO A 275 -14.71 -31.28 48.48
C PRO A 275 -15.91 -30.43 49.06
N PRO A 276 -17.14 -30.34 48.48
CA PRO A 276 -17.60 -29.72 47.22
C PRO A 276 -18.80 -28.69 47.36
N ASP A 277 -19.09 -28.01 46.23
CA ASP A 277 -20.34 -27.42 45.64
C ASP A 277 -21.75 -27.74 46.26
N PRO A 278 -22.89 -27.01 45.95
CA PRO A 278 -23.31 -26.61 44.58
C PRO A 278 -24.37 -25.45 44.32
N GLN A 279 -24.60 -25.18 43.02
CA GLN A 279 -25.90 -24.97 42.29
C GLN A 279 -26.59 -23.58 42.00
N ASN A 280 -26.71 -23.29 40.68
CA ASN A 280 -27.88 -22.96 39.82
C ASN A 280 -28.77 -21.67 39.88
N ALA A 281 -28.97 -21.11 38.66
CA ALA A 281 -30.23 -20.69 37.97
C ALA A 281 -30.79 -19.22 37.96
N THR A 282 -30.92 -18.70 36.72
CA THR A 282 -32.03 -17.95 36.03
C THR A 282 -32.68 -16.63 36.52
N SER A 283 -32.77 -15.69 35.55
CA SER A 283 -33.86 -14.75 35.14
C SER A 283 -34.37 -13.59 36.03
N ASP A 284 -34.54 -12.45 35.33
CA ASP A 284 -35.50 -11.33 35.48
C ASP A 284 -35.41 -10.31 36.65
N THR A 285 -35.28 -9.04 36.25
CA THR A 285 -35.55 -7.78 37.01
C THR A 285 -36.99 -7.71 37.55
N PRO A 286 -37.30 -7.06 38.71
CA PRO A 286 -37.21 -5.58 38.86
C PRO A 286 -36.99 -4.98 40.28
N VAL A 287 -36.48 -3.74 40.31
CA VAL A 287 -36.87 -2.54 41.11
C VAL A 287 -37.32 -2.62 42.61
N LEU A 288 -36.70 -1.73 43.42
CA LEU A 288 -37.09 -1.01 44.67
C LEU A 288 -36.70 -1.51 46.09
N GLU A 289 -36.13 -0.54 46.85
CA GLU A 289 -36.13 -0.30 48.31
C GLU A 289 -35.42 -1.28 49.26
N ALA A 290 -34.85 -0.92 50.41
CA ALA A 290 -34.30 0.29 51.05
C ALA A 290 -33.95 -0.16 52.48
N GLN A 291 -32.77 0.14 53.03
CA GLN A 291 -32.58 0.36 54.48
C GLN A 291 -31.35 1.23 54.76
N ALA A 292 -31.60 2.44 55.27
CA ALA A 292 -30.69 3.20 56.11
C ALA A 292 -31.04 2.95 57.59
N PRO A 293 -30.14 3.27 58.53
CA PRO A 293 -30.34 4.48 59.36
C PRO A 293 -29.00 5.19 59.66
N SER A 294 -28.89 6.45 60.11
CA SER A 294 -29.79 7.55 60.42
C SER A 294 -28.91 8.77 60.80
N VAL A 295 -29.56 9.94 60.86
CA VAL A 295 -29.27 11.15 61.65
C VAL A 295 -28.86 12.40 60.85
N VAL A 296 -29.91 13.15 60.51
CA VAL A 296 -30.05 14.57 60.16
C VAL A 296 -29.99 15.43 61.46
N PRO A 297 -29.97 16.80 61.48
CA PRO A 297 -30.99 17.61 60.81
C PRO A 297 -30.70 19.08 60.39
N LEU A 298 -31.59 19.54 59.49
CA LEU A 298 -32.19 20.88 59.32
C LEU A 298 -31.33 22.05 58.76
N GLY A 299 -31.78 22.81 57.75
CA GLY A 299 -33.03 22.71 56.97
C GLY A 299 -33.26 23.90 56.01
N ALA A 300 -34.00 23.57 54.92
CA ALA A 300 -34.94 24.35 54.09
C ALA A 300 -34.43 25.56 53.26
N ALA A 301 -34.45 25.57 51.92
CA ALA A 301 -35.58 25.51 50.94
C ALA A 301 -36.20 26.91 50.70
N ASP A 302 -36.57 27.43 49.51
CA ASP A 302 -36.96 26.88 48.21
C ASP A 302 -36.79 27.94 47.08
N SER A 303 -36.86 27.48 45.81
CA SER A 303 -36.93 28.24 44.52
C SER A 303 -38.39 28.75 44.24
N PRO A 304 -38.87 29.24 43.05
CA PRO A 304 -38.30 29.57 41.71
C PRO A 304 -38.86 30.92 41.10
N PRO A 305 -39.34 31.10 39.83
CA PRO A 305 -38.77 31.98 38.77
C PRO A 305 -39.71 33.13 38.23
N PRO A 306 -39.65 33.54 36.92
CA PRO A 306 -39.34 34.89 36.35
C PRO A 306 -40.58 35.82 36.14
N PRO A 307 -40.49 37.09 35.63
CA PRO A 307 -40.52 37.37 34.16
C PRO A 307 -39.97 38.76 33.65
N GLN A 308 -39.78 38.84 32.31
CA GLN A 308 -40.06 39.96 31.37
C GLN A 308 -39.34 41.35 31.42
N THR A 309 -38.93 41.77 30.22
CA THR A 309 -38.53 43.12 29.71
C THR A 309 -39.64 44.18 29.88
N PRO A 310 -39.37 45.51 29.99
CA PRO A 310 -39.11 46.34 28.78
C PRO A 310 -38.28 47.65 28.95
N THR A 311 -37.74 48.12 27.81
CA THR A 311 -37.60 49.52 27.29
C THR A 311 -37.08 50.71 28.12
N ASP A 312 -36.16 51.42 27.45
CA ASP A 312 -36.03 52.88 27.25
C ASP A 312 -35.32 53.85 28.24
N GLU A 313 -34.40 54.60 27.60
CA GLU A 313 -34.02 56.01 27.74
C GLU A 313 -33.24 56.57 28.97
N ALA A 314 -32.18 57.31 28.63
CA ALA A 314 -31.34 58.21 29.46
C ALA A 314 -32.12 59.50 29.86
N PRO A 315 -31.52 60.58 30.45
CA PRO A 315 -30.23 60.82 31.14
C PRO A 315 -30.47 61.33 32.61
N THR A 316 -29.50 61.65 33.47
CA THR A 316 -28.95 63.00 33.72
C THR A 316 -28.06 62.96 34.99
N ALA A 317 -26.92 63.66 35.00
CA ALA A 317 -26.04 63.96 36.16
C ALA A 317 -26.64 65.09 37.05
N PRO A 318 -26.03 65.67 38.13
CA PRO A 318 -24.62 65.58 38.58
C PRO A 318 -24.28 65.65 40.10
N GLN A 319 -22.99 65.39 40.39
CA GLN A 319 -22.05 66.05 41.35
C GLN A 319 -22.24 66.09 42.89
N LYS A 320 -21.22 65.56 43.60
CA LYS A 320 -20.28 66.18 44.60
C LYS A 320 -19.63 65.05 45.44
N ASP A 321 -18.36 65.00 45.88
CA ASP A 321 -17.20 65.90 46.00
C ASP A 321 -15.87 65.08 46.05
N ALA A 322 -14.73 65.73 45.78
CA ALA A 322 -13.33 65.23 45.62
C ALA A 322 -12.59 64.90 46.97
N PRO A 323 -11.26 64.55 47.08
CA PRO A 323 -10.14 64.57 46.10
C PRO A 323 -9.08 63.40 46.14
N LYS A 324 -8.10 63.49 45.22
CA LYS A 324 -6.90 62.64 44.93
C LYS A 324 -5.84 62.58 46.07
N PRO A 325 -4.86 61.64 46.03
CA PRO A 325 -3.56 61.85 45.35
C PRO A 325 -3.10 60.62 44.51
N PHE A 326 -2.66 60.79 43.25
CA PHE A 326 -1.29 61.04 42.75
C PHE A 326 -0.51 59.77 42.36
N ILE A 327 -0.12 59.74 41.08
CA ILE A 327 0.78 58.81 40.39
C ILE A 327 2.23 59.27 40.64
N PRO A 328 3.24 58.38 40.61
CA PRO A 328 4.54 58.73 40.08
C PRO A 328 4.87 57.91 38.84
N ALA A 329 5.14 58.62 37.75
CA ALA A 329 5.94 58.13 36.64
C ALA A 329 7.23 58.97 36.59
N SER A 330 8.28 58.33 36.07
CA SER A 330 9.41 58.90 35.31
C SER A 330 10.41 59.77 36.10
N ASP A 331 11.73 59.79 35.91
CA ASP A 331 12.66 59.41 34.83
C ASP A 331 14.11 59.33 35.37
N SER A 332 15.05 58.74 34.62
CA SER A 332 16.18 59.49 34.00
C SER A 332 17.37 58.62 33.60
N PHE A 333 17.80 58.75 32.34
CA PHE A 333 19.14 59.27 32.00
C PHE A 333 19.18 59.70 30.51
N ILE A 334 19.67 60.93 30.28
CA ILE A 334 19.89 61.60 28.99
C ILE A 334 21.37 62.07 28.98
N ASN A 335 22.15 61.82 27.91
CA ASN A 335 22.55 62.81 26.89
C ASN A 335 23.86 62.49 26.13
N SER A 336 23.78 62.49 24.80
CA SER A 336 24.68 63.14 23.82
C SER A 336 24.44 62.53 22.44
N LEU A 337 24.27 63.20 21.32
CA LEU A 337 24.36 64.61 20.93
C LEU A 337 23.63 64.73 19.57
N VAL A 338 22.87 65.79 19.36
CA VAL A 338 22.44 66.27 18.03
C VAL A 338 22.66 67.77 17.98
N SER A 339 23.30 68.26 16.91
CA SER A 339 23.33 69.66 16.44
C SER A 339 23.88 69.58 15.00
N ASP A 340 23.41 70.21 13.91
CA ASP A 340 22.53 71.37 13.64
C ASP A 340 21.92 71.19 12.22
N ARG A 341 20.65 71.51 11.91
CA ARG A 341 20.07 72.83 11.52
C ARG A 341 20.66 73.46 10.23
N ASP A 342 19.88 73.54 9.13
CA ASP A 342 19.21 74.79 8.68
C ASP A 342 18.48 74.70 7.32
N ARG A 343 17.68 75.75 7.06
CA ARG A 343 16.55 75.90 6.12
C ARG A 343 16.93 76.83 4.94
N THR A 344 16.14 76.77 3.86
CA THR A 344 15.82 77.79 2.81
C THR A 344 16.51 77.83 1.41
N VAL A 345 15.66 77.59 0.39
CA VAL A 345 15.38 78.37 -0.87
C VAL A 345 16.49 78.58 -1.93
N ALA A 346 16.26 78.07 -3.15
CA ALA A 346 16.28 78.83 -4.41
C ALA A 346 15.74 78.00 -5.61
N SER A 347 15.16 78.73 -6.56
CA SER A 347 14.35 78.33 -7.72
C SER A 347 15.13 77.97 -9.01
N GLN A 348 14.49 77.14 -9.85
CA GLN A 348 14.46 77.02 -11.33
C GLN A 348 15.18 78.10 -12.20
N PRO A 349 15.56 77.84 -13.49
CA PRO A 349 14.62 77.31 -14.51
C PRO A 349 15.15 76.50 -15.75
N SER A 350 14.16 75.91 -16.46
CA SER A 350 13.90 75.84 -17.92
C SER A 350 14.75 75.04 -18.95
N ILE A 351 14.07 74.09 -19.61
CA ILE A 351 13.75 73.96 -21.07
C ILE A 351 14.88 73.74 -22.11
N ALA A 352 14.85 72.52 -22.70
CA ALA A 352 14.84 72.10 -24.13
C ALA A 352 16.06 72.18 -25.10
N GLU A 353 16.00 71.21 -26.05
CA GLU A 353 16.56 71.14 -27.43
C GLU A 353 17.91 70.40 -27.68
N ILE A 354 17.81 69.10 -28.10
CA ILE A 354 18.06 68.49 -29.46
C ILE A 354 19.00 69.29 -30.43
N PRO A 355 19.75 68.73 -31.46
CA PRO A 355 19.98 67.35 -31.98
C PRO A 355 21.45 66.96 -32.39
N GLN A 356 21.58 65.73 -32.92
CA GLN A 356 22.27 65.33 -34.17
C GLN A 356 23.77 64.94 -34.24
N GLU A 357 23.94 63.64 -34.56
CA GLU A 357 24.58 63.04 -35.75
C GLU A 357 26.11 62.96 -35.96
N GLU A 358 26.44 61.75 -36.46
CA GLU A 358 27.51 61.33 -37.37
C GLU A 358 28.85 60.76 -36.84
N VAL A 359 28.92 59.41 -36.97
CA VAL A 359 29.86 58.63 -37.81
C VAL A 359 31.38 58.79 -37.55
N GLU A 360 32.04 57.72 -37.11
CA GLU A 360 33.06 56.94 -37.87
C GLU A 360 33.79 55.89 -36.98
N GLN A 361 33.89 54.65 -37.49
CA GLN A 361 34.93 53.64 -37.14
C GLN A 361 36.17 53.92 -38.03
N PRO A 362 37.42 53.42 -37.76
CA PRO A 362 37.75 52.05 -37.34
C PRO A 362 39.01 51.85 -36.44
N ALA A 363 39.31 50.57 -36.15
CA ALA A 363 40.48 49.96 -35.45
C ALA A 363 41.83 50.15 -36.23
N PRO A 364 43.04 49.55 -35.90
CA PRO A 364 43.34 48.37 -35.04
C PRO A 364 44.72 48.27 -34.27
N ALA A 365 44.78 47.34 -33.28
CA ALA A 365 45.91 46.45 -32.81
C ALA A 365 47.30 47.05 -32.38
N PRO A 366 48.34 46.31 -31.88
CA PRO A 366 48.47 44.94 -31.32
C PRO A 366 49.40 44.74 -30.06
N MET A 367 49.21 43.59 -29.37
CA MET A 367 50.10 42.56 -28.74
C MET A 367 51.50 42.75 -28.05
N LEU A 368 51.72 41.82 -27.07
CA LEU A 368 52.95 41.13 -26.52
C LEU A 368 53.60 41.65 -25.20
N PRO A 369 54.36 40.83 -24.42
CA PRO A 369 54.26 39.40 -24.04
C PRO A 369 54.56 39.08 -22.53
N THR A 370 54.50 37.79 -22.17
CA THR A 370 54.79 37.05 -20.90
C THR A 370 56.25 37.07 -20.40
N PRO A 371 56.54 36.64 -19.14
CA PRO A 371 56.95 35.25 -18.86
C PRO A 371 56.45 34.62 -17.51
N GLU A 372 56.74 33.33 -17.38
CA GLU A 372 56.26 32.26 -16.48
C GLU A 372 56.77 32.26 -15.01
N ALA A 373 56.06 31.58 -14.09
CA ALA A 373 56.52 30.35 -13.41
C ALA A 373 55.57 29.81 -12.30
N ALA A 374 55.31 28.49 -12.38
CA ALA A 374 55.15 27.48 -11.32
C ALA A 374 53.91 27.43 -10.38
N GLY A 375 53.12 26.33 -10.52
CA GLY A 375 52.99 25.32 -9.46
C GLY A 375 51.64 25.15 -8.72
N HIS A 376 50.96 24.04 -9.05
CA HIS A 376 50.04 23.20 -8.24
C HIS A 376 48.54 23.52 -8.05
N ASP A 377 47.77 22.49 -8.44
CA ASP A 377 46.48 21.95 -7.98
C ASP A 377 45.12 22.63 -8.29
N VAL A 378 44.42 21.95 -9.21
CA VAL A 378 42.98 21.78 -9.57
C VAL A 378 41.95 21.96 -8.42
N PRO A 379 40.61 22.03 -8.67
CA PRO A 379 39.84 22.16 -9.92
C PRO A 379 38.59 23.08 -9.80
N TRP A 380 38.46 24.15 -10.59
CA TRP A 380 37.15 24.78 -10.84
C TRP A 380 37.12 25.31 -12.27
N MET A 381 36.14 24.86 -13.07
CA MET A 381 35.03 25.71 -13.53
C MET A 381 34.21 25.01 -14.63
N ASN A 382 32.89 25.16 -14.47
CA ASN A 382 31.85 25.30 -15.49
C ASN A 382 32.37 25.67 -16.88
N VAL A 383 31.74 25.11 -17.93
CA VAL A 383 31.24 25.89 -19.08
C VAL A 383 30.02 25.18 -19.68
N ASP A 384 28.89 25.91 -19.73
CA ASP A 384 27.73 25.66 -20.58
C ASP A 384 28.09 25.77 -22.07
N LEU A 385 27.42 25.02 -22.95
CA LEU A 385 26.69 25.61 -24.09
C LEU A 385 26.01 24.54 -24.96
N GLU A 386 24.76 24.87 -25.30
CA GLU A 386 23.91 24.30 -26.34
C GLU A 386 24.60 24.14 -27.71
N GLY A 387 24.08 23.22 -28.53
CA GLY A 387 24.24 23.36 -29.98
C GLY A 387 24.04 22.11 -30.83
N ALA A 388 22.80 21.98 -31.31
CA ALA A 388 22.43 21.52 -32.66
C ALA A 388 22.44 20.01 -33.02
N GLU A 389 21.21 19.57 -33.25
CA GLU A 389 20.68 18.55 -34.17
C GLU A 389 21.53 18.13 -35.39
N ALA A 390 21.60 16.80 -35.52
CA ALA A 390 21.21 15.99 -36.68
C ALA A 390 21.96 16.05 -38.03
N ALA A 391 22.33 14.81 -38.42
CA ALA A 391 22.46 14.26 -39.77
C ALA A 391 23.80 14.47 -40.51
N ARG A 392 24.56 13.38 -40.67
CA ARG A 392 24.63 12.64 -41.95
C ARG A 392 25.46 11.36 -41.86
N SER A 393 24.77 10.25 -42.09
CA SER A 393 25.11 9.12 -42.96
C SER A 393 26.54 8.55 -43.00
N ALA A 394 26.59 7.29 -42.53
CA ALA A 394 26.93 6.09 -43.30
C ALA A 394 28.40 5.66 -43.50
N GLN A 395 28.53 4.32 -43.50
CA GLN A 395 29.63 3.45 -43.96
C GLN A 395 30.82 3.30 -43.00
N ALA A 396 31.42 2.13 -42.80
CA ALA A 396 31.13 0.75 -43.17
C ALA A 396 32.23 -0.13 -42.52
N THR A 397 31.95 -1.43 -42.42
CA THR A 397 32.92 -2.55 -42.49
C THR A 397 33.93 -2.80 -41.35
N ALA A 398 33.57 -3.83 -40.56
CA ALA A 398 34.18 -5.18 -40.56
C ALA A 398 35.45 -5.51 -39.74
N CYS A 399 35.36 -6.72 -39.17
CA CYS A 399 36.39 -7.68 -38.71
C CYS A 399 37.04 -7.43 -37.33
N SER A 400 37.40 -8.42 -36.51
CA SER A 400 37.06 -9.86 -36.37
C SER A 400 37.96 -10.42 -35.25
N LEU A 401 37.39 -11.29 -34.39
CA LEU A 401 37.90 -12.57 -33.86
C LEU A 401 39.24 -12.74 -33.10
N GLY A 402 39.15 -13.65 -32.11
CA GLY A 402 40.18 -14.41 -31.37
C GLY A 402 39.67 -14.71 -29.94
N ASP A 403 38.87 -15.74 -29.63
CA ASP A 403 39.06 -17.22 -29.73
C ASP A 403 40.20 -17.73 -28.82
N GLY A 404 40.13 -18.71 -27.91
CA GLY A 404 39.16 -19.71 -27.39
C GLY A 404 39.74 -20.25 -26.04
N GLY A 405 39.26 -21.26 -25.30
CA GLY A 405 38.20 -22.26 -25.40
C GLY A 405 37.81 -22.74 -23.97
N ALA A 406 36.62 -23.29 -23.70
CA ALA A 406 36.00 -24.54 -24.13
C ALA A 406 36.20 -25.70 -23.12
N ALA A 407 35.13 -26.00 -22.36
CA ALA A 407 34.78 -27.33 -21.87
C ALA A 407 33.25 -27.51 -21.95
N ALA A 408 32.85 -28.37 -22.88
CA ALA A 408 31.52 -28.83 -23.29
C ALA A 408 30.96 -29.91 -22.34
N THR A 409 29.70 -30.37 -22.30
CA THR A 409 28.37 -30.01 -22.84
C THR A 409 27.44 -31.16 -22.42
N TYR A 410 26.17 -30.89 -22.13
CA TYR A 410 25.06 -31.70 -22.66
C TYR A 410 24.02 -30.73 -23.23
N ALA A 411 23.65 -30.93 -24.49
CA ALA A 411 22.77 -30.08 -25.29
C ALA A 411 21.82 -30.96 -26.10
N LEU A 412 20.54 -30.57 -26.17
CA LEU A 412 19.73 -30.36 -27.39
C LEU A 412 18.28 -30.03 -26.95
N GLY A 413 17.50 -29.17 -27.62
CA GLY A 413 17.70 -28.62 -28.96
C GLY A 413 16.97 -27.31 -29.20
N THR A 414 17.46 -26.62 -30.23
CA THR A 414 17.04 -25.31 -30.75
C THR A 414 16.48 -25.52 -32.16
N LEU A 415 15.35 -24.86 -32.48
CA LEU A 415 14.93 -24.29 -33.78
C LEU A 415 13.46 -23.81 -33.60
N GLU A 416 12.94 -22.68 -34.07
CA GLU A 416 13.31 -21.68 -35.07
C GLU A 416 12.78 -20.29 -34.67
N SER A 417 13.44 -19.25 -35.15
CA SER A 417 12.98 -17.86 -35.11
C SER A 417 11.98 -17.57 -36.24
N SER A 418 10.76 -17.13 -35.90
CA SER A 418 9.94 -16.29 -36.77
C SER A 418 9.00 -15.38 -35.98
N GLN A 419 9.23 -14.06 -36.10
CA GLN A 419 8.29 -12.94 -35.98
C GLN A 419 7.05 -13.08 -35.07
N GLY A 420 7.02 -12.31 -33.97
CA GLY A 420 5.77 -12.01 -33.25
C GLY A 420 6.00 -11.38 -31.87
N VAL A 421 5.24 -10.33 -31.57
CA VAL A 421 5.04 -9.60 -30.29
C VAL A 421 5.32 -10.42 -29.02
N GLY A 422 6.13 -9.89 -28.09
CA GLY A 422 6.53 -10.59 -26.86
C GLY A 422 5.42 -10.70 -25.80
N GLU A 423 5.05 -11.94 -25.46
CA GLU A 423 4.42 -12.37 -24.21
C GLU A 423 5.54 -12.57 -23.15
N GLU A 424 5.32 -12.15 -21.90
CA GLU A 424 6.19 -12.53 -20.78
C GLU A 424 5.78 -13.93 -20.29
N ASP A 425 6.70 -14.91 -20.39
CA ASP A 425 6.52 -16.28 -19.91
C ASP A 425 6.43 -16.35 -18.37
N GLY A 426 5.41 -17.06 -17.86
CA GLY A 426 5.23 -17.35 -16.44
C GLY A 426 6.25 -18.36 -15.86
N PRO A 427 6.18 -18.65 -14.54
CA PRO A 427 7.09 -19.61 -13.90
C PRO A 427 6.85 -21.04 -14.40
N VAL A 428 7.92 -21.70 -14.83
CA VAL A 428 7.93 -23.10 -15.31
C VAL A 428 8.07 -24.07 -14.14
N TRP A 429 7.02 -24.82 -13.83
CA TRP A 429 7.08 -25.85 -12.79
C TRP A 429 7.73 -27.13 -13.30
N THR A 430 8.58 -27.71 -12.46
CA THR A 430 9.34 -28.94 -12.78
C THR A 430 9.08 -30.07 -11.79
N TRP A 431 8.64 -29.73 -10.57
CA TRP A 431 8.32 -30.71 -9.53
C TRP A 431 7.28 -30.18 -8.55
N ILE A 432 6.47 -31.07 -7.96
CA ILE A 432 5.51 -30.75 -6.88
C ILE A 432 5.50 -31.85 -5.81
N SER A 433 5.31 -31.49 -4.54
CA SER A 433 5.01 -32.47 -3.49
C SER A 433 3.90 -31.99 -2.55
N GLY A 434 2.90 -32.84 -2.33
CA GLY A 434 1.69 -32.59 -1.55
C GLY A 434 1.66 -33.26 -0.18
N GLY A 435 2.72 -33.95 0.25
CA GLY A 435 2.74 -34.75 1.49
C GLY A 435 2.43 -34.00 2.80
N GLY A 436 2.57 -32.68 2.83
CA GLY A 436 2.18 -31.82 3.97
C GLY A 436 0.86 -31.08 3.80
N CYS A 437 0.14 -31.32 2.71
CA CYS A 437 -1.10 -30.63 2.38
C CYS A 437 -2.29 -31.49 2.82
N ASP A 438 -3.02 -31.00 3.84
CA ASP A 438 -4.31 -31.57 4.24
C ASP A 438 -5.44 -30.69 3.68
N VAL A 439 -6.24 -31.26 2.79
CA VAL A 439 -7.38 -30.60 2.16
C VAL A 439 -8.65 -31.22 2.72
N ASP A 440 -9.33 -30.50 3.60
CA ASP A 440 -10.66 -30.89 4.06
C ASP A 440 -11.64 -30.85 2.87
N ALA A 441 -12.22 -32.00 2.54
CA ALA A 441 -13.17 -32.16 1.44
C ALA A 441 -14.41 -31.24 1.57
N GLY A 442 -14.71 -30.72 2.77
CA GLY A 442 -15.77 -29.75 3.03
C GLY A 442 -15.36 -28.28 2.86
N SER A 443 -14.07 -28.00 2.69
CA SER A 443 -13.52 -26.64 2.69
C SER A 443 -13.33 -26.09 1.25
N GLN A 444 -13.87 -24.89 0.98
CA GLN A 444 -13.66 -24.22 -0.30
C GLN A 444 -12.28 -23.55 -0.33
N ILE A 445 -11.30 -24.20 -0.95
CA ILE A 445 -9.95 -23.68 -1.12
C ILE A 445 -9.93 -22.67 -2.28
N SER A 446 -9.55 -21.43 -2.00
CA SER A 446 -9.66 -20.31 -2.95
C SER A 446 -8.63 -20.29 -4.08
N TRP A 447 -7.47 -20.93 -3.90
CA TRP A 447 -6.42 -21.01 -4.93
C TRP A 447 -6.58 -22.21 -5.88
N LEU A 448 -7.56 -23.06 -5.59
CA LEU A 448 -8.09 -24.10 -6.46
C LEU A 448 -9.21 -23.51 -7.32
N SER A 449 -8.88 -22.63 -8.27
CA SER A 449 -9.89 -21.97 -9.13
C SER A 449 -10.12 -22.76 -10.43
N PRO A 450 -11.36 -23.17 -10.77
CA PRO A 450 -11.68 -23.88 -12.02
C PRO A 450 -11.61 -23.01 -13.29
N THR A 451 -10.99 -21.83 -13.25
CA THR A 451 -11.12 -20.80 -14.28
C THR A 451 -9.76 -20.37 -14.83
N GLY A 452 -9.10 -21.31 -15.52
CA GLY A 452 -8.13 -21.05 -16.57
C GLY A 452 -8.63 -21.68 -17.88
N PRO A 453 -8.30 -21.13 -19.06
CA PRO A 453 -8.85 -21.59 -20.33
C PRO A 453 -8.38 -23.02 -20.63
N LEU A 454 -9.31 -23.98 -20.61
CA LEU A 454 -9.08 -25.30 -21.21
C LEU A 454 -9.04 -25.14 -22.73
N THR A 455 -7.87 -24.84 -23.28
CA THR A 455 -7.60 -25.04 -24.71
C THR A 455 -7.05 -26.43 -24.94
N SER A 456 -7.88 -27.45 -24.74
CA SER A 456 -7.82 -28.68 -25.54
C SER A 456 -9.08 -29.50 -25.27
N SER A 457 -9.83 -29.69 -26.34
CA SER A 457 -11.05 -30.49 -26.43
C SER A 457 -10.82 -31.95 -26.02
N LEU A 458 -11.57 -32.47 -25.05
CA LEU A 458 -11.89 -33.90 -24.99
C LEU A 458 -13.34 -34.12 -24.55
N SER A 459 -14.08 -34.70 -25.48
CA SER A 459 -15.50 -35.00 -25.45
C SER A 459 -15.82 -36.22 -24.58
N LEU A 460 -16.94 -36.14 -23.86
CA LEU A 460 -17.76 -37.30 -23.51
C LEU A 460 -19.20 -36.98 -23.89
N THR A 461 -19.72 -37.65 -24.92
CA THR A 461 -21.16 -37.69 -25.21
C THR A 461 -21.86 -38.57 -24.17
N PRO A 462 -23.09 -38.20 -23.78
CA PRO A 462 -24.20 -39.12 -24.08
C PRO A 462 -25.48 -38.40 -24.58
N VAL A 463 -25.93 -38.87 -25.75
CA VAL A 463 -27.31 -39.24 -26.13
C VAL A 463 -28.50 -38.35 -25.66
N GLN A 464 -29.09 -37.69 -26.66
CA GLN A 464 -30.52 -37.39 -26.89
C GLN A 464 -31.32 -36.54 -25.86
N SER A 465 -31.72 -35.34 -26.31
CA SER A 465 -33.15 -35.05 -26.52
C SER A 465 -33.31 -33.89 -27.51
N ALA A 466 -34.06 -34.17 -28.56
CA ALA A 466 -34.43 -33.26 -29.62
C ALA A 466 -35.52 -32.27 -29.17
N ALA A 467 -35.71 -31.27 -30.03
CA ALA A 467 -36.75 -30.26 -30.06
C ALA A 467 -36.44 -28.99 -29.25
N TRP A 468 -36.11 -27.92 -29.99
CA TRP A 468 -36.89 -26.67 -30.08
C TRP A 468 -36.13 -25.75 -31.06
N SER A 469 -36.41 -25.93 -32.36
CA SER A 469 -36.22 -24.90 -33.36
C SER A 469 -37.55 -24.20 -33.58
N GLU A 470 -37.45 -22.93 -33.97
CA GLU A 470 -38.53 -22.07 -34.49
C GLU A 470 -39.49 -21.47 -33.46
N GLN A 471 -39.07 -20.38 -32.80
CA GLN A 471 -39.90 -19.18 -32.56
C GLN A 471 -39.11 -18.14 -31.75
N GLN A 472 -38.52 -17.15 -32.43
CA GLN A 472 -38.51 -15.73 -32.01
C GLN A 472 -37.66 -14.91 -32.97
N GLN A 473 -38.21 -14.74 -34.18
CA GLN A 473 -37.84 -13.65 -35.08
C GLN A 473 -39.09 -12.80 -35.29
N GLN A 474 -39.60 -12.22 -34.20
CA GLN A 474 -40.65 -11.18 -34.19
C GLN A 474 -40.91 -10.73 -32.74
N GLN A 475 -40.12 -9.75 -32.26
CA GLN A 475 -40.61 -8.67 -31.37
C GLN A 475 -39.47 -7.70 -31.05
N GLU A 476 -39.06 -6.92 -32.06
CA GLU A 476 -38.58 -5.57 -31.81
C GLU A 476 -39.80 -4.64 -31.76
N HIS A 477 -40.32 -4.34 -30.56
CA HIS A 477 -40.69 -2.97 -30.21
C HIS A 477 -41.17 -2.89 -28.74
N ARG A 478 -40.51 -2.02 -27.99
CA ARG A 478 -40.99 -1.36 -26.77
C ARG A 478 -41.34 -2.30 -25.60
N GLU A 479 -40.38 -2.50 -24.70
CA GLU A 479 -40.69 -2.63 -23.27
C GLU A 479 -39.71 -1.81 -22.42
N GLU A 480 -40.32 -1.11 -21.48
CA GLU A 480 -39.76 -0.29 -20.42
C GLU A 480 -38.64 -0.97 -19.63
N ILE A 481 -37.77 -0.14 -19.07
CA ILE A 481 -36.80 -0.47 -18.02
C ILE A 481 -37.53 -1.22 -16.89
N SER A 482 -37.47 -2.55 -16.91
CA SER A 482 -38.05 -3.39 -15.87
C SER A 482 -37.16 -3.34 -14.63
N LYS A 483 -37.55 -2.50 -13.67
CA LYS A 483 -37.09 -2.53 -12.28
C LYS A 483 -37.77 -3.68 -11.52
N LYS A 484 -37.52 -4.96 -11.89
CA LYS A 484 -37.79 -6.11 -10.99
C LYS A 484 -36.79 -7.25 -11.23
N PRO A 485 -36.23 -7.86 -10.16
CA PRO A 485 -35.29 -8.97 -10.30
C PRO A 485 -35.99 -10.19 -10.89
N LEU A 486 -35.35 -10.83 -11.86
CA LEU A 486 -35.75 -12.15 -12.34
C LEU A 486 -35.26 -13.17 -11.30
N GLU A 487 -36.11 -13.55 -10.35
CA GLU A 487 -35.82 -14.61 -9.38
C GLU A 487 -35.67 -15.96 -10.10
N ARG A 488 -34.43 -16.41 -10.27
CA ARG A 488 -34.08 -17.80 -10.62
C ARG A 488 -33.02 -18.30 -9.64
N SER A 489 -33.48 -19.16 -8.72
CA SER A 489 -32.72 -19.88 -7.69
C SER A 489 -32.10 -18.96 -6.61
N ASN A 490 -32.35 -19.28 -5.33
CA ASN A 490 -32.04 -18.47 -4.14
C ASN A 490 -30.53 -18.23 -3.85
N SER A 491 -29.64 -18.32 -4.84
CA SER A 491 -28.17 -18.22 -4.64
C SER A 491 -27.44 -17.25 -5.59
N VAL A 492 -28.02 -16.86 -6.73
CA VAL A 492 -27.33 -16.00 -7.71
C VAL A 492 -28.26 -14.87 -8.19
N TRP A 493 -27.79 -13.64 -8.04
CA TRP A 493 -28.43 -12.42 -8.53
C TRP A 493 -27.61 -11.85 -9.69
N VAL A 494 -28.26 -11.33 -10.72
CA VAL A 494 -27.59 -10.74 -11.89
C VAL A 494 -28.25 -9.42 -12.29
N ARG A 495 -27.45 -8.35 -12.43
CA ARG A 495 -27.87 -7.09 -13.06
C ARG A 495 -27.17 -6.90 -14.39
N LYS A 496 -27.94 -6.75 -15.46
CA LYS A 496 -27.41 -6.46 -16.81
C LYS A 496 -27.63 -4.99 -17.18
N GLY A 497 -26.81 -4.48 -18.08
CA GLY A 497 -27.00 -3.17 -18.70
C GLY A 497 -26.11 -2.97 -19.92
N SER A 498 -26.15 -1.77 -20.48
CA SER A 498 -25.35 -1.38 -21.63
C SER A 498 -24.53 -0.14 -21.28
N LEU A 499 -23.22 -0.21 -21.54
CA LEU A 499 -22.28 0.88 -21.32
C LEU A 499 -21.41 1.08 -22.57
N ARG A 500 -20.57 2.10 -22.57
CA ARG A 500 -19.50 2.30 -23.54
C ARG A 500 -18.15 2.08 -22.87
N TRP A 501 -17.25 1.37 -23.52
CA TRP A 501 -15.89 1.14 -23.02
C TRP A 501 -14.89 1.92 -23.87
N TRP A 502 -13.98 2.64 -23.21
CA TRP A 502 -12.78 3.14 -23.86
C TRP A 502 -11.77 2.00 -24.02
N ARG A 503 -11.78 1.36 -25.19
CA ARG A 503 -11.05 0.10 -25.41
C ARG A 503 -9.54 0.24 -25.16
N ASP A 504 -8.96 -0.81 -24.59
CA ASP A 504 -7.55 -0.83 -24.16
C ASP A 504 -6.56 -0.94 -25.33
N TRP A 505 -6.99 -1.44 -26.50
CA TRP A 505 -6.14 -1.59 -27.69
C TRP A 505 -6.22 -0.43 -28.69
N LYS A 506 -5.15 -0.25 -29.46
CA LYS A 506 -5.06 0.81 -30.48
C LYS A 506 -5.86 0.46 -31.76
N PRO A 507 -6.40 1.47 -32.48
CA PRO A 507 -6.53 2.86 -32.05
C PRO A 507 -7.60 2.98 -30.95
N GLN A 508 -7.31 3.70 -29.88
CA GLN A 508 -8.25 3.80 -28.76
C GLN A 508 -9.50 4.60 -29.17
N ARG A 509 -10.68 4.05 -28.86
CA ARG A 509 -11.98 4.68 -29.14
C ARG A 509 -13.06 4.07 -28.25
N TRP A 510 -14.17 4.78 -28.11
CA TRP A 510 -15.37 4.27 -27.48
C TRP A 510 -16.00 3.12 -28.29
N VAL A 511 -16.40 2.07 -27.58
CA VAL A 511 -17.10 0.90 -28.14
C VAL A 511 -18.30 0.58 -27.26
N ASP A 512 -19.46 0.33 -27.86
CA ASP A 512 -20.63 -0.12 -27.11
C ASP A 512 -20.42 -1.54 -26.58
N VAL A 513 -20.72 -1.73 -25.30
CA VAL A 513 -20.49 -2.99 -24.59
C VAL A 513 -21.73 -3.36 -23.76
N GLY A 514 -22.04 -4.65 -23.72
CA GLY A 514 -22.98 -5.19 -22.74
C GLY A 514 -22.24 -5.40 -21.42
N VAL A 515 -22.89 -5.15 -20.28
CA VAL A 515 -22.30 -5.42 -18.97
C VAL A 515 -23.24 -6.27 -18.11
N ALA A 516 -22.65 -7.09 -17.24
CA ALA A 516 -23.41 -7.86 -16.25
C ALA A 516 -22.65 -7.92 -14.92
N LEU A 517 -23.30 -7.54 -13.83
CA LEU A 517 -22.83 -7.80 -12.47
C LEU A 517 -23.53 -9.06 -11.96
N GLU A 518 -22.76 -10.11 -11.73
CA GLU A 518 -23.25 -11.35 -11.14
C GLU A 518 -22.81 -11.41 -9.68
N GLN A 519 -23.76 -11.55 -8.77
CA GLN A 519 -23.53 -11.71 -7.34
C GLN A 519 -24.00 -13.09 -6.92
N SER A 520 -23.10 -13.91 -6.41
CA SER A 520 -23.40 -15.23 -5.85
C SER A 520 -23.33 -15.15 -4.33
N THR A 521 -24.30 -15.75 -3.64
CA THR A 521 -24.29 -15.89 -2.18
C THR A 521 -23.82 -17.30 -1.85
N LYS A 522 -22.66 -17.39 -1.19
CA LYS A 522 -22.08 -18.64 -0.72
C LYS A 522 -22.88 -19.19 0.46
N ALA A 523 -22.69 -20.47 0.77
CA ALA A 523 -23.37 -21.15 1.89
C ALA A 523 -23.03 -20.54 3.26
N ASP A 524 -21.91 -19.82 3.38
CA ASP A 524 -21.49 -19.07 4.57
C ASP A 524 -22.18 -17.68 4.70
N GLY A 525 -23.06 -17.35 3.75
CA GLY A 525 -23.74 -16.05 3.67
C GLY A 525 -22.89 -14.92 3.06
N ARG A 526 -21.62 -15.16 2.71
CA ARG A 526 -20.79 -14.16 2.02
C ARG A 526 -21.19 -14.06 0.56
N LYS A 527 -21.13 -12.84 0.03
CA LYS A 527 -21.44 -12.57 -1.36
C LYS A 527 -20.15 -12.33 -2.15
N ASP A 528 -19.97 -13.10 -3.20
CA ASP A 528 -18.94 -12.88 -4.21
C ASP A 528 -19.58 -12.23 -5.42
N SER A 529 -18.88 -11.28 -6.05
CA SER A 529 -19.42 -10.56 -7.20
C SER A 529 -18.39 -10.45 -8.32
N ILE A 530 -18.82 -10.69 -9.55
CA ILE A 530 -18.01 -10.58 -10.76
C ILE A 530 -18.72 -9.63 -11.73
N PHE A 531 -17.98 -8.65 -12.23
CA PHE A 531 -18.47 -7.69 -13.22
C PHE A 531 -17.92 -8.02 -14.61
N PHE A 532 -18.80 -8.42 -15.51
CA PHE A 532 -18.50 -8.79 -16.89
C PHE A 532 -18.74 -7.62 -17.84
N VAL A 533 -17.81 -7.44 -18.78
CA VAL A 533 -17.91 -6.50 -19.91
C VAL A 533 -17.80 -7.29 -21.21
N TYR A 534 -18.90 -7.41 -21.92
CA TYR A 534 -19.04 -8.12 -23.19
C TYR A 534 -18.81 -7.17 -24.36
N TYR A 535 -17.90 -7.55 -25.26
CA TYR A 535 -17.53 -6.74 -26.43
C TYR A 535 -17.31 -7.62 -27.67
N THR A 536 -17.35 -7.00 -28.85
CA THR A 536 -17.07 -7.67 -30.12
C THR A 536 -15.74 -7.19 -30.68
N GLN A 537 -14.85 -8.12 -31.03
CA GLN A 537 -13.55 -7.83 -31.64
C GLN A 537 -13.35 -8.78 -32.83
N TYR A 538 -13.15 -8.24 -34.03
CA TYR A 538 -13.01 -9.03 -35.27
C TYR A 538 -14.20 -10.00 -35.49
N ASP A 539 -15.42 -9.52 -35.26
CA ASP A 539 -16.68 -10.31 -35.31
C ASP A 539 -16.80 -11.47 -34.30
N GLU A 540 -15.82 -11.63 -33.40
CA GLU A 540 -15.89 -12.56 -32.28
C GLU A 540 -16.43 -11.87 -31.03
N LYS A 541 -17.37 -12.53 -30.34
CA LYS A 541 -17.86 -12.11 -29.03
C LYS A 541 -16.85 -12.50 -27.97
N LYS A 542 -16.28 -11.51 -27.29
CA LYS A 542 -15.33 -11.66 -26.19
C LYS A 542 -15.90 -11.03 -24.92
N TYR A 543 -15.28 -11.32 -23.79
CA TYR A 543 -15.61 -10.68 -22.52
C TYR A 543 -14.35 -10.39 -21.71
N LEU A 544 -14.43 -9.35 -20.90
CA LEU A 544 -13.55 -9.05 -19.78
C LEU A 544 -14.33 -9.33 -18.50
N HIS A 545 -13.68 -9.83 -17.47
CA HIS A 545 -14.27 -9.93 -16.14
C HIS A 545 -13.42 -9.14 -15.14
N VAL A 546 -14.08 -8.57 -14.13
CA VAL A 546 -13.46 -7.86 -13.02
C VAL A 546 -14.02 -8.44 -11.73
N PHE A 547 -13.18 -9.03 -10.90
CA PHE A 547 -13.59 -9.49 -9.59
C PHE A 547 -13.78 -8.28 -8.65
N ILE A 548 -14.95 -8.16 -8.02
CA ILE A 548 -15.29 -6.99 -7.19
C ILE A 548 -14.41 -6.88 -5.93
N ASN A 549 -13.89 -8.00 -5.44
CA ASN A 549 -12.93 -8.03 -4.34
C ASN A 549 -11.52 -7.53 -4.74
N GLU A 550 -11.21 -7.43 -6.03
CA GLU A 550 -9.95 -6.88 -6.55
C GLU A 550 -10.05 -5.40 -6.91
N VAL A 551 -11.27 -4.85 -6.99
CA VAL A 551 -11.51 -3.43 -7.27
C VAL A 551 -10.96 -2.60 -6.12
N THR A 552 -10.00 -1.73 -6.39
CA THR A 552 -9.32 -0.88 -5.41
C THR A 552 -9.96 0.50 -5.32
N VAL A 553 -10.46 1.04 -6.43
CA VAL A 553 -11.22 2.29 -6.41
C VAL A 553 -12.13 2.43 -7.63
N LEU A 554 -13.28 3.09 -7.41
CA LEU A 554 -14.19 3.55 -8.44
C LEU A 554 -14.17 5.07 -8.45
N VAL A 555 -13.79 5.68 -9.56
CA VAL A 555 -13.65 7.14 -9.67
C VAL A 555 -14.49 7.69 -10.82
N PRO A 556 -15.38 8.67 -10.60
CA PRO A 556 -16.04 9.37 -11.69
C PRO A 556 -15.03 10.12 -12.58
N VAL A 557 -15.03 9.85 -13.88
CA VAL A 557 -14.12 10.45 -14.87
C VAL A 557 -14.92 11.28 -15.88
N LEU A 558 -14.38 12.42 -16.30
CA LEU A 558 -14.97 13.21 -17.37
C LEU A 558 -14.03 13.07 -18.56
N ARG A 559 -14.48 12.37 -19.60
CA ARG A 559 -13.71 12.17 -20.83
C ARG A 559 -14.65 12.40 -22.00
N ASP A 560 -14.30 13.32 -22.90
CA ASP A 560 -15.07 13.65 -24.11
C ASP A 560 -16.57 13.91 -23.86
N CYS A 561 -16.91 14.56 -22.74
CA CYS A 561 -18.29 14.84 -22.32
C CYS A 561 -19.18 13.59 -22.08
N HIS A 562 -18.58 12.41 -21.91
CA HIS A 562 -19.29 11.22 -21.47
C HIS A 562 -19.44 11.16 -19.94
N TYR A 563 -20.57 10.61 -19.47
CA TYR A 563 -20.80 10.23 -18.07
C TYR A 563 -20.00 8.97 -17.76
N ALA A 564 -18.71 9.15 -17.51
CA ALA A 564 -17.76 8.04 -17.38
C ALA A 564 -17.29 7.82 -15.94
N PHE A 565 -16.83 6.61 -15.67
CA PHE A 565 -16.13 6.25 -14.45
C PHE A 565 -15.01 5.26 -14.76
N ALA A 566 -13.95 5.32 -13.96
CA ALA A 566 -12.82 4.44 -14.00
C ALA A 566 -12.95 3.37 -12.91
N VAL A 567 -12.73 2.12 -13.31
CA VAL A 567 -12.62 0.97 -12.42
C VAL A 567 -11.15 0.60 -12.32
N TYR A 568 -10.59 0.76 -11.12
CA TYR A 568 -9.23 0.34 -10.81
C TYR A 568 -9.25 -0.99 -10.08
N THR A 569 -8.35 -1.89 -10.47
CA THR A 569 -7.94 -3.07 -9.71
C THR A 569 -6.48 -2.90 -9.32
N ALA A 570 -5.95 -3.73 -8.42
CA ALA A 570 -4.54 -3.67 -8.04
C ALA A 570 -3.60 -3.72 -9.27
N GLU A 571 -3.84 -4.66 -10.18
CA GLU A 571 -3.09 -4.78 -11.43
C GLU A 571 -3.22 -3.54 -12.32
N ARG A 572 -4.44 -3.02 -12.51
CA ARG A 572 -4.68 -1.83 -13.34
C ARG A 572 -4.11 -0.56 -12.71
N THR A 573 -4.03 -0.49 -11.38
CA THR A 573 -3.33 0.58 -10.66
C THR A 573 -1.83 0.52 -10.95
N LYS A 574 -1.19 -0.67 -10.89
CA LYS A 574 0.23 -0.83 -11.25
C LYS A 574 0.50 -0.48 -12.71
N GLN A 575 -0.38 -0.89 -13.61
CA GLN A 575 -0.28 -0.60 -15.05
C GLN A 575 -0.59 0.87 -15.39
N ARG A 576 -1.09 1.67 -14.43
CA ARG A 576 -1.56 3.05 -14.67
C ARG A 576 -2.61 3.13 -15.78
N TRP A 577 -3.43 2.08 -15.92
CA TRP A 577 -4.39 1.93 -17.02
C TRP A 577 -5.74 1.38 -16.52
N PRO A 578 -6.63 2.24 -15.98
CA PRO A 578 -7.93 1.81 -15.48
C PRO A 578 -8.87 1.36 -16.60
N LEU A 579 -9.84 0.54 -16.23
CA LEU A 579 -10.98 0.23 -17.10
C LEU A 579 -11.95 1.43 -17.09
N VAL A 580 -12.07 2.15 -18.20
CA VAL A 580 -12.93 3.35 -18.30
C VAL A 580 -14.24 3.01 -19.01
N LEU A 581 -15.35 3.17 -18.30
CA LEU A 581 -16.70 2.89 -18.79
C LEU A 581 -17.53 4.17 -18.77
N ALA A 582 -18.45 4.30 -19.72
CA ALA A 582 -19.36 5.42 -19.86
C ALA A 582 -20.81 4.97 -19.92
N ALA A 583 -21.63 5.57 -19.08
CA ALA A 583 -23.07 5.40 -19.09
C ALA A 583 -23.75 6.35 -20.09
N PRO A 584 -24.95 6.02 -20.58
CA PRO A 584 -25.69 6.91 -21.48
C PRO A 584 -26.22 8.16 -20.76
N THR A 585 -26.54 8.05 -19.46
CA THR A 585 -27.02 9.17 -18.63
C THR A 585 -26.24 9.26 -17.32
N GLU A 586 -26.32 10.44 -16.67
CA GLU A 586 -25.74 10.66 -15.34
C GLU A 586 -26.34 9.74 -14.28
N GLN A 587 -27.67 9.58 -14.30
CA GLN A 587 -28.37 8.71 -13.36
C GLN A 587 -27.91 7.26 -13.48
N ASP A 588 -27.72 6.77 -14.72
CA ASP A 588 -27.23 5.41 -14.94
C ASP A 588 -25.79 5.24 -14.43
N MET A 589 -24.93 6.25 -14.59
CA MET A 589 -23.57 6.26 -14.05
C MET A 589 -23.59 6.16 -12.52
N ASP A 590 -24.39 7.00 -11.85
CA ASP A 590 -24.51 7.03 -10.40
C ASP A 590 -25.10 5.71 -9.86
N ASP A 591 -26.11 5.14 -10.55
CA ASP A 591 -26.72 3.86 -10.20
C ASP A 591 -25.75 2.67 -10.33
N TRP A 592 -24.83 2.72 -11.31
CA TRP A 592 -23.77 1.73 -11.47
C TRP A 592 -22.66 1.90 -10.43
N LEU A 593 -22.21 3.13 -10.20
CA LEU A 593 -21.19 3.45 -9.20
C LEU A 593 -21.64 3.06 -7.79
N SER A 594 -22.87 3.43 -7.40
CA SER A 594 -23.45 3.05 -6.11
C SER A 594 -23.47 1.53 -5.96
N LEU A 595 -24.00 0.81 -6.95
CA LEU A 595 -24.09 -0.64 -6.89
C LEU A 595 -22.72 -1.31 -6.79
N LEU A 596 -21.77 -0.92 -7.65
CA LEU A 596 -20.42 -1.50 -7.64
C LEU A 596 -19.71 -1.19 -6.32
N SER A 597 -19.85 0.04 -5.81
CA SER A 597 -19.31 0.46 -4.51
C SER A 597 -19.91 -0.36 -3.35
N ASP A 598 -21.22 -0.58 -3.35
CA ASP A 598 -21.91 -1.38 -2.34
C ASP A 598 -21.39 -2.82 -2.36
N CYS A 599 -21.23 -3.42 -3.54
CA CYS A 599 -20.66 -4.77 -3.67
C CYS A 599 -19.19 -4.81 -3.22
N CYS A 600 -18.39 -3.77 -3.51
CA CYS A 600 -17.00 -3.66 -3.04
C CYS A 600 -16.92 -3.59 -1.51
N CYS A 601 -17.86 -2.88 -0.87
CA CYS A 601 -17.93 -2.78 0.59
C CYS A 601 -18.41 -4.09 1.22
N GLU A 602 -19.46 -4.70 0.65
CA GLU A 602 -20.06 -5.95 1.13
C GLU A 602 -19.05 -7.11 1.11
N CYS A 603 -18.30 -7.29 0.02
CA CYS A 603 -17.29 -8.35 -0.07
C CYS A 603 -16.12 -8.18 0.91
N ARG A 604 -15.89 -6.96 1.41
CA ARG A 604 -14.86 -6.63 2.40
C ARG A 604 -15.38 -6.58 3.84
N GLY A 605 -16.69 -6.80 4.05
CA GLY A 605 -17.33 -6.66 5.36
C GLY A 605 -17.32 -5.21 5.87
N ILE A 606 -17.16 -4.23 4.98
CA ILE A 606 -17.17 -2.81 5.33
C ILE A 606 -18.64 -2.37 5.37
N ALA A 607 -19.14 -2.13 6.58
CA ALA A 607 -20.51 -1.66 6.79
C ALA A 607 -20.52 -0.37 7.64
N GLY A 608 -21.44 0.54 7.32
CA GLY A 608 -21.63 1.77 8.09
C GLY A 608 -20.55 2.84 7.82
N PRO A 609 -20.40 3.81 8.76
CA PRO A 609 -19.53 4.96 8.56
C PRO A 609 -18.04 4.59 8.49
N PRO A 610 -17.19 5.50 7.96
CA PRO A 610 -15.74 5.45 8.11
C PRO A 610 -15.28 5.15 9.54
N SER A 611 -14.26 4.29 9.67
CA SER A 611 -13.59 4.11 10.95
C SER A 611 -12.98 5.42 11.45
N ARG A 612 -12.86 5.56 12.78
CA ARG A 612 -12.23 6.71 13.43
C ARG A 612 -10.75 6.90 13.03
N GLN A 613 -10.11 5.83 12.57
CA GLN A 613 -8.70 5.83 12.17
C GLN A 613 -8.50 5.77 10.66
N ALA A 614 -9.57 5.99 9.88
CA ALA A 614 -9.50 5.95 8.43
C ALA A 614 -8.60 7.06 7.85
N LEU A 615 -8.02 6.77 6.68
CA LEU A 615 -7.31 7.75 5.88
C LEU A 615 -8.31 8.48 4.99
N TRP A 616 -8.13 9.79 4.85
CA TRP A 616 -9.03 10.64 4.08
C TRP A 616 -8.28 11.34 2.96
N SER A 617 -8.94 11.51 1.82
CA SER A 617 -8.35 12.14 0.67
C SER A 617 -9.41 12.79 -0.22
N THR A 618 -8.99 13.74 -1.06
CA THR A 618 -9.85 14.38 -2.06
C THR A 618 -9.22 14.34 -3.44
N THR A 619 -10.07 14.18 -4.45
CA THR A 619 -9.68 14.33 -5.86
C THR A 619 -9.66 15.80 -6.27
N SER A 620 -9.01 16.11 -7.39
CA SER A 620 -9.01 17.43 -8.05
C SER A 620 -10.39 17.94 -8.49
N LYS A 621 -11.38 17.03 -8.49
CA LYS A 621 -12.79 17.33 -8.75
C LYS A 621 -13.58 17.61 -7.48
N GLY A 622 -13.01 17.32 -6.31
CA GLY A 622 -13.64 17.46 -5.01
C GLY A 622 -14.37 16.22 -4.50
N ASP A 623 -14.16 15.05 -5.12
CA ASP A 623 -14.70 13.79 -4.60
C ASP A 623 -13.94 13.38 -3.34
N ILE A 624 -14.66 12.90 -2.31
CA ILE A 624 -14.09 12.56 -1.00
C ILE A 624 -13.89 11.05 -0.94
N MET A 625 -12.65 10.62 -0.73
CA MET A 625 -12.26 9.21 -0.72
C MET A 625 -11.73 8.82 0.65
N VAL A 626 -12.10 7.62 1.10
CA VAL A 626 -11.73 7.08 2.41
C VAL A 626 -11.16 5.67 2.27
N HIS A 627 -10.06 5.41 2.95
CA HIS A 627 -9.49 4.08 3.10
C HIS A 627 -9.61 3.63 4.56
N GLU A 628 -10.14 2.42 4.76
CA GLU A 628 -10.23 1.83 6.10
C GLU A 628 -8.84 1.45 6.62
N PRO A 629 -8.56 1.68 7.90
CA PRO A 629 -7.24 1.40 8.45
C PRO A 629 -6.95 -0.11 8.44
N SER A 630 -5.70 -0.48 8.19
CA SER A 630 -5.19 -1.84 8.35
C SER A 630 -3.98 -1.85 9.26
N PHE A 631 -3.89 -2.84 10.16
CA PHE A 631 -2.69 -3.06 10.97
C PHE A 631 -1.45 -3.39 10.13
N SER A 632 -1.65 -3.92 8.92
CA SER A 632 -0.57 -4.17 7.98
C SER A 632 -0.09 -2.90 7.27
N LEU A 633 -0.84 -1.80 7.23
CA LEU A 633 -0.44 -0.64 6.43
C LEU A 633 0.87 0.00 6.91
N GLU A 634 1.11 0.03 8.22
CA GLU A 634 2.33 0.61 8.82
C GLU A 634 3.24 -0.48 9.44
N ALA A 635 3.05 -1.76 9.09
CA ALA A 635 3.82 -2.87 9.67
C ALA A 635 5.20 -3.00 9.02
N ALA A 636 6.27 -3.02 9.83
CA ALA A 636 7.66 -3.02 9.32
C ALA A 636 8.07 -4.30 8.57
N ALA A 637 7.45 -5.44 8.88
CA ALA A 637 7.77 -6.71 8.22
C ALA A 637 6.93 -6.93 6.96
N HIS A 638 5.68 -6.46 6.97
CA HIS A 638 4.65 -6.74 5.98
C HIS A 638 3.71 -5.52 5.82
N ALA A 639 4.23 -4.44 5.23
CA ALA A 639 3.51 -3.22 4.86
C ALA A 639 2.59 -3.38 3.64
N LEU A 640 1.26 -3.32 3.84
CA LEU A 640 0.27 -3.37 2.75
C LEU A 640 0.66 -2.42 1.60
N ALA A 641 0.87 -2.98 0.41
CA ALA A 641 1.21 -2.20 -0.77
C ALA A 641 0.10 -1.21 -1.15
N SER A 642 0.49 0.00 -1.52
CA SER A 642 -0.40 1.14 -1.76
C SER A 642 -1.35 0.93 -2.95
N ASP A 643 -1.02 0.04 -3.87
CA ASP A 643 -1.87 -0.36 -4.99
C ASP A 643 -3.01 -1.30 -4.59
N LEU A 644 -2.91 -1.97 -3.45
CA LEU A 644 -3.96 -2.85 -2.88
C LEU A 644 -4.97 -2.07 -2.02
N MET A 645 -4.72 -0.79 -1.75
CA MET A 645 -5.59 0.02 -0.91
C MET A 645 -6.96 0.21 -1.55
N PHE A 646 -8.00 -0.19 -0.83
CA PHE A 646 -9.38 0.07 -1.24
C PHE A 646 -9.83 1.46 -0.79
N TRP A 647 -10.19 2.33 -1.74
CA TRP A 647 -10.72 3.67 -1.50
C TRP A 647 -12.22 3.70 -1.80
N ARG A 648 -13.03 3.95 -0.77
CA ARG A 648 -14.49 4.14 -0.91
C ARG A 648 -14.85 5.62 -0.95
N GLN A 649 -15.83 5.97 -1.78
CA GLN A 649 -16.32 7.34 -1.87
C GLN A 649 -17.29 7.65 -0.73
N VAL A 650 -17.12 8.82 -0.10
CA VAL A 650 -18.07 9.36 0.88
C VAL A 650 -18.85 10.51 0.21
N PRO A 651 -20.19 10.55 0.31
CA PRO A 651 -20.98 11.64 -0.25
C PRO A 651 -20.55 13.00 0.29
N GLY A 652 -20.37 13.97 -0.61
CA GLY A 652 -19.95 15.33 -0.28
C GLY A 652 -19.04 15.90 -1.36
N HIS A 653 -18.61 17.14 -1.15
CA HIS A 653 -17.70 17.83 -2.05
C HIS A 653 -16.72 18.73 -1.28
N LEU A 654 -15.43 18.43 -1.35
CA LEU A 654 -14.39 19.16 -0.60
C LEU A 654 -13.13 19.35 -1.43
N ARG A 655 -12.48 20.50 -1.29
CA ARG A 655 -11.15 20.76 -1.86
C ARG A 655 -10.05 20.05 -1.05
N CYS A 656 -10.13 20.13 0.28
CA CYS A 656 -9.20 19.45 1.17
C CYS A 656 -9.93 18.90 2.40
N VAL A 657 -9.31 17.92 3.04
CA VAL A 657 -9.85 17.18 4.19
C VAL A 657 -8.74 16.89 5.20
N GLU A 658 -9.03 17.06 6.48
CA GLU A 658 -8.14 16.75 7.60
C GLU A 658 -8.85 15.90 8.64
N SER A 659 -8.16 14.88 9.14
CA SER A 659 -8.69 13.92 10.11
C SER A 659 -7.85 13.84 11.37
N ASN A 660 -8.41 13.28 12.44
CA ASN A 660 -7.65 12.88 13.63
C ASN A 660 -8.04 11.48 14.09
N SER A 661 -7.21 10.88 14.94
CA SER A 661 -7.40 9.49 15.38
C SER A 661 -8.56 9.27 16.35
N LEU A 662 -9.22 10.35 16.77
CA LEU A 662 -10.46 10.31 17.53
C LEU A 662 -11.71 10.27 16.63
N GLY A 663 -11.55 10.28 15.30
CA GLY A 663 -12.63 10.25 14.32
C GLY A 663 -13.21 11.61 13.99
N LEU A 664 -12.57 12.71 14.39
CA LEU A 664 -12.95 14.05 13.93
C LEU A 664 -12.40 14.30 12.54
N VAL A 665 -13.25 14.78 11.65
CA VAL A 665 -12.89 15.08 10.27
C VAL A 665 -13.45 16.43 9.89
N TRP A 666 -12.58 17.31 9.43
CA TRP A 666 -12.91 18.63 8.90
C TRP A 666 -12.54 18.70 7.43
N GLY A 667 -13.24 19.53 6.68
CA GLY A 667 -12.96 19.79 5.28
C GLY A 667 -13.19 21.25 4.92
N ILE A 668 -12.59 21.67 3.82
CA ILE A 668 -12.80 22.99 3.24
C ILE A 668 -13.30 22.82 1.80
N GLY A 669 -14.38 23.50 1.45
CA GLY A 669 -14.85 23.61 0.06
C GLY A 669 -13.92 24.44 -0.83
N TRP A 670 -14.22 24.51 -2.12
CA TRP A 670 -13.54 25.40 -3.06
C TRP A 670 -13.82 26.88 -2.79
N ASP A 671 -14.98 27.18 -2.21
CA ASP A 671 -15.37 28.53 -1.80
C ASP A 671 -14.75 28.97 -0.45
N GLY A 672 -14.01 28.08 0.21
CA GLY A 672 -13.44 28.30 1.54
C GLY A 672 -14.38 27.98 2.71
N THR A 673 -15.59 27.48 2.46
CA THR A 673 -16.53 27.10 3.53
C THR A 673 -16.00 25.89 4.29
N ALA A 674 -16.00 25.98 5.63
CA ALA A 674 -15.59 24.90 6.51
C ALA A 674 -16.75 23.92 6.78
N TRP A 675 -16.45 22.63 6.70
CA TRP A 675 -17.39 21.54 6.91
C TRP A 675 -16.83 20.53 7.91
N VAL A 676 -17.70 19.92 8.69
CA VAL A 676 -17.36 18.89 9.67
C VAL A 676 -18.16 17.64 9.41
N TYR A 677 -17.50 16.49 9.49
CA TYR A 677 -18.15 15.20 9.36
C TYR A 677 -18.94 14.89 10.63
N SER A 678 -20.26 14.77 10.50
CA SER A 678 -21.15 14.53 11.65
C SER A 678 -21.43 13.05 11.91
N GLY A 679 -21.05 12.15 10.98
CA GLY A 679 -21.36 10.73 11.04
C GLY A 679 -22.86 10.40 11.13
N PRO A 680 -23.24 9.12 11.11
CA PRO A 680 -24.57 8.68 11.53
C PRO A 680 -24.62 8.72 13.06
N GLY A 681 -25.20 9.78 13.63
CA GLY A 681 -25.41 9.90 15.07
C GLY A 681 -26.30 8.79 15.62
N SER A 682 -26.07 8.39 16.87
CA SER A 682 -26.80 7.37 17.63
C SER A 682 -28.25 7.76 18.02
N GLY A 683 -28.89 8.64 17.27
CA GLY A 683 -30.26 9.10 17.48
C GLY A 683 -30.76 9.80 16.22
N ASP A 684 -31.83 9.23 15.65
CA ASP A 684 -32.53 9.63 14.43
C ASP A 684 -31.67 9.82 13.16
N ALA A 685 -31.75 8.83 12.28
CA ALA A 685 -31.36 8.81 10.86
C ALA A 685 -30.38 9.92 10.43
N ALA A 686 -29.10 9.55 10.25
CA ALA A 686 -28.03 10.35 9.65
C ALA A 686 -28.57 11.50 8.78
N GLN A 687 -28.64 12.71 9.32
CA GLN A 687 -29.21 13.85 8.60
C GLN A 687 -28.29 14.17 7.42
N MET A 688 -28.64 13.64 6.25
CA MET A 688 -28.02 14.02 4.98
C MET A 688 -28.35 15.48 4.71
N GLN A 689 -27.40 16.36 5.01
CA GLN A 689 -27.57 17.81 4.82
C GLN A 689 -27.15 18.20 3.41
N HIS A 690 -27.66 19.33 2.95
CA HIS A 690 -27.29 19.89 1.65
C HIS A 690 -25.97 20.64 1.81
N GLN A 691 -24.94 20.13 1.15
CA GLN A 691 -23.67 20.80 1.00
C GLN A 691 -23.67 21.57 -0.32
N THR A 692 -23.39 22.87 -0.25
CA THR A 692 -23.19 23.73 -1.42
C THR A 692 -21.71 24.11 -1.49
N ASP A 693 -21.14 24.03 -2.68
CA ASP A 693 -19.78 24.52 -2.95
C ASP A 693 -19.74 25.34 -4.24
N ILE A 694 -18.87 26.34 -4.29
CA ILE A 694 -18.71 27.27 -5.41
C ILE A 694 -17.25 27.27 -5.84
N ARG A 695 -17.01 26.99 -7.13
CA ARG A 695 -15.69 27.02 -7.75
C ARG A 695 -15.61 28.15 -8.76
N SER A 696 -14.48 28.84 -8.78
CA SER A 696 -14.16 29.80 -9.84
C SER A 696 -13.40 29.08 -10.95
N VAL A 697 -13.87 29.22 -12.19
CA VAL A 697 -13.20 28.72 -13.39
C VAL A 697 -12.53 29.89 -14.08
N HIS A 698 -11.29 29.71 -14.50
CA HIS A 698 -10.45 30.76 -15.07
C HIS A 698 -10.10 30.49 -16.53
N VAL A 699 -10.14 31.54 -17.34
CA VAL A 699 -9.68 31.55 -18.74
C VAL A 699 -8.79 32.77 -18.92
N TYR A 700 -7.69 32.60 -19.67
CA TYR A 700 -6.70 33.65 -19.87
C TYR A 700 -6.76 34.16 -21.31
N GLU A 701 -6.92 35.47 -21.45
CA GLU A 701 -6.79 36.19 -22.71
C GLU A 701 -5.35 36.72 -22.82
N ASN A 702 -4.62 36.28 -23.82
CA ASN A 702 -3.20 36.56 -24.02
C ASN A 702 -3.01 37.46 -25.25
N GLN A 703 -2.09 38.42 -25.15
CA GLN A 703 -1.74 39.33 -26.25
C GLN A 703 -0.25 39.59 -26.31
N ARG A 704 0.27 39.76 -27.54
CA ARG A 704 1.67 40.10 -27.79
C ARG A 704 1.82 41.49 -28.38
N TRP A 705 2.84 42.21 -27.95
CA TRP A 705 3.17 43.53 -28.43
C TRP A 705 3.79 43.47 -29.83
N ASN A 706 3.24 44.27 -30.73
CA ASN A 706 3.75 44.50 -32.08
C ASN A 706 4.12 45.99 -32.25
N PRO A 707 5.28 46.32 -32.84
CA PRO A 707 5.70 47.70 -33.06
C PRO A 707 4.71 48.58 -33.82
N MET A 708 3.92 48.00 -34.75
CA MET A 708 3.00 48.75 -35.60
C MET A 708 1.60 48.91 -35.00
N THR A 709 1.12 47.93 -34.23
CA THR A 709 -0.28 47.86 -33.77
C THR A 709 -0.43 47.84 -32.25
N GLY A 710 0.67 47.85 -31.50
CA GLY A 710 0.65 47.64 -30.05
C GLY A 710 0.30 46.18 -29.70
N TYR A 711 -0.32 45.95 -28.54
CA TYR A 711 -0.74 44.60 -28.14
C TYR A 711 -1.86 44.09 -29.06
N THR A 712 -1.63 42.93 -29.67
CA THR A 712 -2.53 42.29 -30.63
C THR A 712 -2.84 40.85 -30.19
N ASP A 713 -3.98 40.37 -30.66
CA ASP A 713 -4.48 38.99 -30.65
C ASP A 713 -3.79 38.07 -31.68
N LYS A 714 -2.71 38.53 -32.34
CA LYS A 714 -1.86 37.70 -33.21
C LYS A 714 -0.52 37.43 -32.54
N GLY A 715 -0.29 36.17 -32.17
CA GLY A 715 0.98 35.70 -31.61
C GLY A 715 1.97 35.23 -32.68
N LEU A 716 3.19 34.94 -32.25
CA LEU A 716 4.16 34.17 -33.02
C LEU A 716 3.79 32.66 -32.97
N PRO A 717 4.26 31.84 -33.91
CA PRO A 717 3.99 30.40 -33.90
C PRO A 717 4.45 29.66 -32.64
N THR A 718 5.44 30.20 -31.92
CA THR A 718 5.96 29.67 -30.66
C THR A 718 5.17 30.12 -29.43
N ASP A 719 4.21 31.03 -29.61
CA ASP A 719 3.44 31.56 -28.48
C ASP A 719 2.34 30.61 -28.06
N ARG A 720 1.97 30.74 -26.78
CA ARG A 720 0.76 30.11 -26.27
C ARG A 720 -0.49 30.60 -27.01
N PRO A 721 -1.58 29.81 -27.02
CA PRO A 721 -2.86 30.25 -27.56
C PRO A 721 -3.30 31.61 -26.99
N MET A 722 -3.85 32.47 -27.85
CA MET A 722 -4.29 33.83 -27.46
C MET A 722 -5.50 33.80 -26.51
N TRP A 723 -6.17 32.66 -26.43
CA TRP A 723 -7.10 32.30 -25.40
C TRP A 723 -6.67 30.95 -24.85
N SER A 724 -6.26 30.89 -23.59
CA SER A 724 -5.70 29.68 -22.99
C SER A 724 -6.33 29.32 -21.65
N ASP A 725 -6.09 28.08 -21.25
CA ASP A 725 -6.22 27.67 -19.86
C ASP A 725 -5.12 28.31 -18.98
N GLU A 726 -5.10 27.94 -17.70
CA GLU A 726 -4.12 28.44 -16.73
C GLU A 726 -2.68 28.03 -17.06
N SER A 727 -2.49 26.83 -17.63
CA SER A 727 -1.15 26.36 -18.04
C SER A 727 -0.60 27.19 -19.21
N GLY A 728 -1.47 27.69 -20.08
CA GLY A 728 -1.08 28.32 -21.34
C GLY A 728 -0.73 27.31 -22.43
N LEU A 729 -0.95 26.01 -22.20
CA LEU A 729 -0.63 24.96 -23.17
C LEU A 729 -1.84 24.59 -24.03
N LYS A 730 -3.06 24.79 -23.51
CA LYS A 730 -4.29 24.39 -24.19
C LYS A 730 -5.11 25.62 -24.56
N GLU A 731 -5.58 25.65 -25.80
CA GLU A 731 -6.52 26.68 -26.25
C GLU A 731 -7.85 26.54 -25.50
N CYS A 732 -8.30 27.64 -24.89
CA CYS A 732 -9.51 27.65 -24.08
C CYS A 732 -10.17 29.03 -24.18
N THR A 733 -11.38 29.08 -24.73
CA THR A 733 -12.17 30.32 -24.88
C THR A 733 -13.34 30.34 -23.90
N LYS A 734 -13.94 31.51 -23.69
CA LYS A 734 -15.16 31.66 -22.87
C LYS A 734 -16.32 30.78 -23.35
N GLY A 735 -16.42 30.53 -24.66
CA GLY A 735 -17.50 29.75 -25.28
C GLY A 735 -17.23 28.24 -25.28
N SER A 736 -15.96 27.83 -25.34
CA SER A 736 -15.55 26.42 -25.31
C SER A 736 -15.37 25.86 -23.89
N THR A 737 -15.49 26.71 -22.86
CA THR A 737 -15.32 26.32 -21.46
C THR A 737 -16.62 25.81 -20.88
N HIS A 738 -16.64 24.54 -20.49
CA HIS A 738 -17.77 23.90 -19.81
C HIS A 738 -17.52 23.80 -18.29
N PRO A 739 -18.57 23.65 -17.46
CA PRO A 739 -18.40 23.35 -16.04
C PRO A 739 -17.56 22.08 -15.81
N PRO A 740 -16.90 21.91 -14.65
CA PRO A 740 -16.05 20.75 -14.36
C PRO A 740 -16.75 19.39 -14.46
N SER A 741 -18.06 19.35 -14.20
CA SER A 741 -18.90 18.19 -14.45
C SER A 741 -20.36 18.62 -14.67
N PRO A 742 -21.23 17.73 -15.18
CA PRO A 742 -22.66 18.01 -15.36
C PRO A 742 -23.41 18.44 -14.09
N ARG A 743 -22.94 18.00 -12.91
CA ARG A 743 -23.46 18.43 -11.59
C ARG A 743 -23.23 19.92 -11.28
N TRP A 744 -22.32 20.57 -12.00
CA TRP A 744 -22.01 21.98 -11.82
C TRP A 744 -22.88 22.86 -12.71
N SER A 745 -23.48 23.87 -12.10
CA SER A 745 -24.26 24.90 -12.79
C SER A 745 -23.53 26.24 -12.76
N TRP A 746 -23.50 26.97 -13.88
CA TRP A 746 -22.98 28.33 -13.88
C TRP A 746 -23.91 29.24 -13.07
N VAL A 747 -23.33 30.02 -12.15
CA VAL A 747 -24.07 30.96 -11.27
C VAL A 747 -23.63 32.40 -11.45
N SER A 748 -22.62 32.65 -12.29
CA SER A 748 -22.22 33.99 -12.71
C SER A 748 -21.94 34.04 -14.20
N GLU A 749 -21.86 35.25 -14.74
CA GLU A 749 -21.28 35.51 -16.04
C GLU A 749 -19.76 35.64 -15.96
N TRP A 750 -19.09 35.59 -17.12
CA TRP A 750 -17.66 35.83 -17.23
C TRP A 750 -17.34 37.28 -16.87
N ALA A 751 -16.50 37.48 -15.85
CA ALA A 751 -16.03 38.78 -15.40
C ALA A 751 -14.50 38.84 -15.43
N VAL A 752 -13.95 40.04 -15.58
CA VAL A 752 -12.50 40.24 -15.42
C VAL A 752 -12.15 40.09 -13.94
N ASP A 753 -11.12 39.31 -13.65
CA ASP A 753 -10.63 39.14 -12.30
C ASP A 753 -9.52 40.16 -12.01
N PHE A 754 -9.79 41.08 -11.09
CA PHE A 754 -8.84 42.11 -10.65
C PHE A 754 -8.01 41.67 -9.43
N MET A 755 -8.35 40.53 -8.81
CA MET A 755 -7.72 40.03 -7.58
C MET A 755 -6.63 38.99 -7.90
N VAL A 756 -5.90 39.18 -8.99
CA VAL A 756 -4.83 38.28 -9.41
C VAL A 756 -3.55 38.56 -8.60
N PRO A 757 -2.81 37.53 -8.16
CA PRO A 757 -1.47 37.71 -7.61
C PRO A 757 -0.57 38.50 -8.57
N GLY A 758 0.20 39.45 -8.05
CA GLY A 758 0.99 40.41 -8.85
C GLY A 758 0.22 41.65 -9.31
N GLY A 759 -1.09 41.71 -9.03
CA GLY A 759 -1.98 42.81 -9.37
C GLY A 759 -2.32 42.87 -10.86
N THR A 760 -3.20 43.80 -11.21
CA THR A 760 -3.60 44.11 -12.58
C THR A 760 -3.64 45.62 -12.78
N ASP A 761 -3.64 46.07 -14.03
CA ASP A 761 -4.02 47.44 -14.34
C ASP A 761 -5.55 47.65 -14.17
N LYS A 762 -6.02 48.87 -14.49
CA LYS A 762 -7.44 49.25 -14.40
C LYS A 762 -8.35 48.47 -15.37
N GLU A 763 -7.78 47.85 -16.40
CA GLU A 763 -8.49 47.05 -17.40
C GLU A 763 -8.37 45.54 -17.15
N GLY A 764 -7.62 45.14 -16.11
CA GLY A 764 -7.40 43.75 -15.71
C GLY A 764 -6.23 43.06 -16.41
N TRP A 765 -5.36 43.81 -17.09
CA TRP A 765 -4.16 43.24 -17.72
C TRP A 765 -3.02 43.10 -16.72
N GLN A 766 -2.28 41.99 -16.86
CA GLN A 766 -0.97 41.79 -16.31
C GLN A 766 0.06 41.78 -17.44
N TYR A 767 1.25 42.30 -17.17
CA TYR A 767 2.32 42.50 -18.14
C TYR A 767 3.53 41.65 -17.77
N ALA A 768 4.27 41.19 -18.77
CA ALA A 768 5.54 40.50 -18.58
C ALA A 768 6.45 40.65 -19.80
N ALA A 769 7.74 40.38 -19.62
CA ALA A 769 8.71 40.39 -20.72
C ALA A 769 8.42 39.31 -21.76
N ASP A 770 8.04 38.11 -21.30
CA ASP A 770 7.59 37.02 -22.15
C ASP A 770 6.63 36.08 -21.40
N PHE A 771 5.91 35.22 -22.11
CA PHE A 771 4.89 34.34 -21.52
C PHE A 771 5.37 33.41 -20.38
N PRO A 772 6.61 32.88 -20.40
CA PRO A 772 7.12 32.04 -19.31
C PRO A 772 7.54 32.83 -18.06
N THR A 773 7.54 34.16 -18.10
CA THR A 773 8.04 35.02 -17.02
C THR A 773 6.94 35.46 -16.04
N THR A 774 7.34 35.97 -14.87
CA THR A 774 6.39 36.43 -13.85
C THR A 774 5.65 37.69 -14.28
N PHE A 775 4.31 37.64 -14.21
CA PHE A 775 3.44 38.75 -14.57
C PHE A 775 3.27 39.78 -13.43
N HIS A 776 3.13 41.05 -13.78
CA HIS A 776 2.86 42.15 -12.85
C HIS A 776 1.81 43.14 -13.36
N GLY A 777 1.17 43.88 -12.46
CA GLY A 777 0.03 44.75 -12.78
C GLY A 777 0.35 46.10 -13.45
N HIS A 778 1.60 46.40 -13.75
CA HIS A 778 2.00 47.69 -14.36
C HIS A 778 2.77 47.47 -15.66
N LYS A 779 2.53 48.32 -16.67
CA LYS A 779 3.18 48.24 -17.98
C LYS A 779 4.54 48.96 -17.97
N THR A 780 5.56 48.28 -18.46
CA THR A 780 6.91 48.81 -18.70
C THR A 780 7.29 48.68 -20.18
N ILE A 781 8.41 49.30 -20.57
CA ILE A 781 8.94 49.22 -21.95
C ILE A 781 9.48 47.81 -22.26
N LYS A 782 9.81 47.03 -21.23
CA LYS A 782 10.34 45.66 -21.37
C LYS A 782 9.24 44.61 -21.51
N ASP A 783 7.96 45.00 -21.46
CA ASP A 783 6.84 44.06 -21.46
C ASP A 783 6.29 43.82 -22.86
N PHE A 784 6.70 42.71 -23.47
CA PHE A 784 6.26 42.33 -24.81
C PHE A 784 5.01 41.47 -24.81
N VAL A 785 4.56 40.98 -23.65
CA VAL A 785 3.32 40.21 -23.54
C VAL A 785 2.42 40.77 -22.45
N ARG A 786 1.11 40.56 -22.61
CA ARG A 786 0.14 40.80 -21.55
C ARG A 786 -0.89 39.69 -21.51
N ARG A 787 -1.45 39.45 -20.33
CA ARG A 787 -2.56 38.51 -20.13
C ARG A 787 -3.65 39.12 -19.26
N ARG A 788 -4.90 38.72 -19.48
CA ARG A 788 -6.06 39.11 -18.67
C ARG A 788 -6.80 37.86 -18.22
N ARG A 789 -7.01 37.73 -16.90
CA ARG A 789 -7.72 36.60 -16.31
C ARG A 789 -9.22 36.90 -16.29
N TRP A 790 -9.99 36.04 -16.94
CA TRP A 790 -11.44 36.00 -16.87
C TRP A 790 -11.87 34.92 -15.89
N THR A 791 -12.86 35.22 -15.06
CA THR A 791 -13.40 34.31 -14.05
C THR A 791 -14.90 34.12 -14.22
N ARG A 792 -15.38 32.90 -14.03
CA ARG A 792 -16.80 32.57 -13.97
C ARG A 792 -17.03 31.56 -12.86
N LYS A 793 -18.08 31.75 -12.08
CA LYS A 793 -18.39 30.89 -10.92
C LYS A 793 -19.39 29.82 -11.30
N CYS A 794 -19.12 28.59 -10.90
CA CYS A 794 -20.07 27.49 -10.94
C CYS A 794 -20.37 27.01 -9.51
N LYS A 795 -21.57 26.45 -9.33
CA LYS A 795 -22.08 25.91 -8.06
C LYS A 795 -22.44 24.44 -8.24
N ILE A 796 -22.10 23.65 -7.23
CA ILE A 796 -22.57 22.27 -7.03
C ILE A 796 -23.38 22.20 -5.74
N THR A 797 -24.42 21.35 -5.73
CA THR A 797 -25.20 21.04 -4.52
C THR A 797 -25.28 19.53 -4.38
N VAL A 798 -24.74 18.99 -3.28
CA VAL A 798 -24.72 17.56 -2.99
C VAL A 798 -25.33 17.29 -1.62
N ARG A 799 -25.81 16.06 -1.39
CA ARG A 799 -26.24 15.63 -0.06
C ARG A 799 -25.13 14.79 0.57
N GLY A 800 -24.82 15.06 1.83
CA GLY A 800 -23.78 14.33 2.55
C GLY A 800 -23.86 14.51 4.07
N PRO A 801 -23.10 13.70 4.83
CA PRO A 801 -23.03 13.74 6.29
C PRO A 801 -22.12 14.88 6.79
N TRP A 802 -22.25 16.07 6.20
CA TRP A 802 -21.39 17.23 6.46
C TRP A 802 -22.20 18.37 7.05
N GLN A 803 -21.78 18.85 8.21
CA GLN A 803 -22.33 20.01 8.86
C GLN A 803 -21.46 21.23 8.59
N GLN A 804 -22.09 22.33 8.14
CA GLN A 804 -21.39 23.58 7.91
C GLN A 804 -20.95 24.22 9.24
N VAL A 805 -19.71 24.70 9.30
CA VAL A 805 -19.22 25.51 10.42
C VAL A 805 -19.38 27.00 10.09
N PRO A 806 -20.03 27.81 10.94
CA PRO A 806 -20.27 29.23 10.68
C PRO A 806 -18.99 30.07 10.48
N PRO A 807 -19.10 31.30 9.95
CA PRO A 807 -19.02 31.65 8.52
C PRO A 807 -17.63 32.17 8.09
N ILE A 808 -16.56 31.81 8.80
CA ILE A 808 -15.21 32.25 8.40
C ILE A 808 -14.75 31.38 7.22
N ARG A 809 -14.39 32.02 6.10
CA ARG A 809 -13.77 31.31 4.97
C ARG A 809 -12.34 30.94 5.30
N LEU A 810 -12.01 29.67 5.11
CA LEU A 810 -10.71 29.09 5.41
C LEU A 810 -9.93 28.76 4.13
N THR A 811 -8.61 28.87 4.21
CA THR A 811 -7.67 28.47 3.15
C THR A 811 -6.87 27.22 3.51
N ASP A 812 -6.60 27.02 4.80
CA ASP A 812 -5.91 25.86 5.34
C ASP A 812 -6.47 25.50 6.72
N ILE A 813 -6.39 24.22 7.09
CA ILE A 813 -6.83 23.71 8.39
C ILE A 813 -5.95 22.54 8.81
N SER A 814 -5.78 22.35 10.11
CA SER A 814 -5.02 21.23 10.66
C SER A 814 -5.59 20.81 12.01
N LEU A 815 -5.83 19.51 12.16
CA LEU A 815 -6.21 18.87 13.41
C LEU A 815 -5.00 18.19 14.03
N MET A 816 -4.88 18.24 15.36
CA MET A 816 -3.76 17.57 16.02
C MET A 816 -3.88 16.03 15.91
N PRO A 817 -2.88 15.34 15.33
CA PRO A 817 -2.83 13.89 15.31
C PRO A 817 -2.59 13.35 16.73
N CYS A 818 -3.14 12.18 17.05
CA CYS A 818 -2.97 11.56 18.36
C CYS A 818 -2.88 10.03 18.24
N LEU A 819 -2.26 9.38 19.23
CA LEU A 819 -2.21 7.91 19.25
C LEU A 819 -3.58 7.34 19.60
N ALA A 820 -3.86 6.10 19.17
CA ALA A 820 -5.15 5.42 19.38
C ALA A 820 -5.62 5.38 20.85
N GLN A 821 -4.67 5.34 21.79
CA GLN A 821 -4.92 5.24 23.24
C GLN A 821 -5.13 6.61 23.92
N SER A 822 -5.06 7.71 23.16
CA SER A 822 -5.13 9.06 23.70
C SER A 822 -6.54 9.39 24.18
N GLN A 823 -6.69 9.82 25.43
CA GLN A 823 -7.96 10.26 26.02
C GLN A 823 -8.02 11.79 26.09
N MET A 824 -8.00 12.45 24.93
CA MET A 824 -8.14 13.91 24.88
C MET A 824 -9.62 14.30 24.88
N GLU A 825 -10.01 15.12 25.85
CA GLU A 825 -11.36 15.68 25.91
C GLU A 825 -11.59 16.74 24.81
N GLN A 826 -10.57 17.56 24.54
CA GLN A 826 -10.60 18.58 23.49
C GLN A 826 -9.46 18.37 22.51
N VAL A 827 -9.76 18.57 21.22
CA VAL A 827 -8.80 18.43 20.13
C VAL A 827 -8.41 19.82 19.62
N PRO A 828 -7.13 20.20 19.69
CA PRO A 828 -6.65 21.42 19.08
C PRO A 828 -6.85 21.42 17.56
N VAL A 829 -7.49 22.47 17.03
CA VAL A 829 -7.67 22.70 15.61
C VAL A 829 -7.21 24.10 15.25
N TRP A 830 -6.32 24.20 14.28
CA TRP A 830 -5.77 25.45 13.77
C TRP A 830 -6.17 25.65 12.32
N ALA A 831 -6.44 26.89 11.92
CA ALA A 831 -6.84 27.21 10.56
C ALA A 831 -6.34 28.59 10.12
N LEU A 832 -6.37 28.82 8.82
CA LEU A 832 -6.08 30.11 8.20
C LEU A 832 -7.30 30.68 7.51
N SER A 833 -7.55 31.98 7.67
CA SER A 833 -8.60 32.68 6.92
C SER A 833 -8.23 32.87 5.44
N ASP A 834 -9.16 33.36 4.62
CA ASP A 834 -8.90 33.79 3.23
C ASP A 834 -7.91 34.97 3.13
N LYS A 835 -7.81 35.79 4.20
CA LYS A 835 -6.82 36.86 4.32
C LYS A 835 -5.46 36.36 4.79
N GLY A 836 -5.40 35.17 5.37
CA GLY A 836 -4.19 34.57 5.96
C GLY A 836 -4.07 34.86 7.47
N ASP A 837 -5.16 35.21 8.14
CA ASP A 837 -5.18 35.38 9.59
C ASP A 837 -5.15 34.01 10.26
N VAL A 838 -4.44 33.89 11.39
CA VAL A 838 -4.30 32.62 12.12
C VAL A 838 -5.43 32.47 13.14
N LEU A 839 -6.10 31.32 13.10
CA LEU A 839 -7.26 31.02 13.92
C LEU A 839 -7.05 29.69 14.68
N CYS A 840 -7.44 29.67 15.95
CA CYS A 840 -7.54 28.46 16.76
C CYS A 840 -9.02 28.19 17.07
N ARG A 841 -9.53 26.98 16.79
CA ARG A 841 -10.90 26.60 17.14
C ARG A 841 -10.95 26.11 18.59
N LEU A 842 -11.93 26.57 19.36
CA LEU A 842 -12.12 26.19 20.76
C LEU A 842 -13.28 25.21 20.93
N GLY A 843 -13.17 24.31 21.91
CA GLY A 843 -14.26 23.40 22.32
C GLY A 843 -14.57 22.29 21.31
N VAL A 844 -13.62 21.94 20.44
CA VAL A 844 -13.76 20.82 19.50
C VAL A 844 -13.57 19.51 20.26
N SER A 845 -14.57 18.63 20.21
CA SER A 845 -14.55 17.31 20.85
C SER A 845 -15.34 16.29 20.03
N GLN A 846 -15.31 15.01 20.41
CA GLN A 846 -16.15 13.99 19.76
C GLN A 846 -17.65 14.29 19.87
N GLN A 847 -18.09 14.90 20.98
CA GLN A 847 -19.48 15.27 21.21
C GLN A 847 -19.85 16.60 20.55
N ASN A 848 -18.86 17.48 20.33
CA ASN A 848 -19.03 18.73 19.58
C ASN A 848 -17.96 18.87 18.49
N PRO A 849 -18.07 18.11 17.37
CA PRO A 849 -17.06 18.12 16.30
C PRO A 849 -16.85 19.50 15.67
N ALA A 850 -17.90 20.31 15.61
CA ALA A 850 -17.84 21.68 15.07
C ALA A 850 -17.13 22.66 16.01
N GLY A 851 -16.96 22.33 17.29
CA GLY A 851 -16.47 23.24 18.31
C GLY A 851 -17.42 24.42 18.58
N SER A 852 -16.95 25.37 19.39
CA SER A 852 -17.74 26.50 19.88
C SER A 852 -17.45 27.80 19.14
N SER A 853 -16.18 28.20 19.03
CA SER A 853 -15.79 29.52 18.56
C SER A 853 -14.38 29.54 17.98
N TRP A 854 -14.08 30.58 17.20
CA TRP A 854 -12.74 30.86 16.67
C TRP A 854 -12.04 31.90 17.53
N LEU A 855 -10.82 31.59 17.95
CA LEU A 855 -9.90 32.50 18.62
C LEU A 855 -8.88 33.02 17.62
N HIS A 856 -8.83 34.34 17.43
CA HIS A 856 -7.85 34.96 16.56
C HIS A 856 -6.48 35.04 17.26
N VAL A 857 -5.45 34.58 16.58
CA VAL A 857 -4.06 34.59 17.07
C VAL A 857 -3.33 35.70 16.34
N GLY A 858 -2.88 36.72 17.08
CA GLY A 858 -2.23 37.90 16.50
C GLY A 858 -0.98 37.55 15.70
N THR A 859 -0.93 38.07 14.47
CA THR A 859 0.23 38.02 13.58
C THR A 859 0.46 39.40 12.97
N ASP A 860 1.71 39.69 12.65
CA ASP A 860 2.16 40.88 11.92
C ASP A 860 2.11 40.71 10.40
N GLN A 861 2.09 39.46 9.93
CA GLN A 861 2.00 39.10 8.52
C GLN A 861 0.98 37.98 8.24
N PRO A 862 0.44 37.90 7.01
CA PRO A 862 -0.51 36.87 6.62
C PRO A 862 0.17 35.54 6.30
N PHE A 863 -0.52 34.44 6.61
CA PHE A 863 -0.06 33.07 6.42
C PHE A 863 -0.73 32.36 5.24
N LYS A 864 -0.07 31.31 4.72
CA LYS A 864 -0.58 30.46 3.63
C LYS A 864 -0.62 28.96 3.95
N SER A 865 0.10 28.49 4.98
CA SER A 865 -0.04 27.12 5.48
C SER A 865 0.14 27.04 7.00
N ILE A 866 -0.60 26.15 7.66
CA ILE A 866 -0.52 25.91 9.11
C ILE A 866 -0.66 24.42 9.43
N SER A 867 0.12 23.91 10.38
CA SER A 867 -0.02 22.55 10.87
C SER A 867 0.30 22.45 12.36
N ILE A 868 -0.54 21.70 13.09
CA ILE A 868 -0.34 21.32 14.48
C ILE A 868 -0.03 19.84 14.57
N GLY A 869 1.08 19.46 15.18
CA GLY A 869 1.48 18.07 15.41
C GLY A 869 1.42 17.64 16.87
N GLY A 870 2.09 16.53 17.19
CA GLY A 870 2.18 16.02 18.55
C GLY A 870 2.81 17.03 19.52
N ALA A 871 2.47 16.91 20.81
CA ALA A 871 2.89 17.82 21.87
C ALA A 871 2.53 19.30 21.63
N ASN A 872 1.41 19.57 20.94
CA ASN A 872 0.91 20.91 20.60
C ASN A 872 1.90 21.75 19.78
N GLN A 873 2.76 21.12 18.98
CA GLN A 873 3.72 21.84 18.16
C GLN A 873 3.00 22.46 16.95
N VAL A 874 2.91 23.79 16.92
CA VAL A 874 2.28 24.53 15.82
C VAL A 874 3.36 25.17 14.95
N TRP A 875 3.29 24.90 13.66
CA TRP A 875 4.15 25.45 12.63
C TRP A 875 3.30 26.14 11.57
N ALA A 876 3.82 27.21 10.97
CA ALA A 876 3.12 27.93 9.93
C ALA A 876 4.08 28.56 8.91
N ILE A 877 3.63 28.73 7.68
CA ILE A 877 4.36 29.38 6.58
C ILE A 877 3.62 30.66 6.19
N ALA A 878 4.34 31.77 6.20
CA ALA A 878 3.82 33.07 5.79
C ALA A 878 3.70 33.18 4.26
N LYS A 879 2.92 34.16 3.77
CA LYS A 879 2.71 34.36 2.32
C LYS A 879 4.00 34.67 1.56
N ASP A 880 5.01 35.22 2.24
CA ASP A 880 6.36 35.49 1.71
C ASP A 880 7.28 34.25 1.71
N GLY A 881 6.83 33.12 2.28
CA GLY A 881 7.61 31.88 2.39
C GLY A 881 8.46 31.76 3.67
N ALA A 882 8.39 32.72 4.59
CA ALA A 882 9.04 32.62 5.90
C ALA A 882 8.35 31.57 6.78
N VAL A 883 9.13 30.84 7.58
CA VAL A 883 8.63 29.75 8.42
C VAL A 883 8.62 30.19 9.88
N PHE A 884 7.55 29.85 10.59
CA PHE A 884 7.40 30.17 12.00
C PHE A 884 6.98 28.96 12.81
N TYR A 885 7.55 28.86 14.01
CA TYR A 885 7.17 27.91 15.06
C TYR A 885 6.49 28.66 16.20
N ARG A 886 5.40 28.11 16.78
CA ARG A 886 4.70 28.75 17.89
C ARG A 886 4.97 28.03 19.22
N GLY A 887 5.43 28.78 20.21
CA GLY A 887 5.72 28.26 21.55
C GLY A 887 4.55 28.37 22.53
N SER A 888 4.66 27.59 23.61
CA SER A 888 3.75 27.62 24.78
C SER A 888 2.29 27.27 24.50
N VAL A 889 2.00 26.57 23.39
CA VAL A 889 0.64 26.08 23.09
C VAL A 889 0.31 24.92 24.03
N SER A 890 -0.81 25.02 24.74
CA SER A 890 -1.27 23.98 25.68
C SER A 890 -2.80 23.96 25.78
N PRO A 891 -3.42 22.93 26.38
CA PRO A 891 -4.85 22.94 26.62
C PRO A 891 -5.33 24.12 27.48
N GLN A 892 -4.51 24.62 28.40
CA GLN A 892 -4.81 25.78 29.25
C GLN A 892 -4.54 27.11 28.52
N ASN A 893 -3.61 27.12 27.57
CA ASN A 893 -3.30 28.26 26.71
C ASN A 893 -3.34 27.83 25.23
N PRO A 894 -4.54 27.63 24.65
CA PRO A 894 -4.69 27.06 23.30
C PRO A 894 -4.12 27.98 22.23
N ALA A 895 -4.05 29.29 22.48
CA ALA A 895 -3.40 30.22 21.58
C ALA A 895 -1.88 30.19 21.69
N GLY A 896 -1.25 29.71 22.75
CA GLY A 896 0.19 29.88 22.99
C GLY A 896 0.61 31.35 23.14
N GLU A 897 1.91 31.62 23.16
CA GLU A 897 2.44 32.96 23.52
C GLU A 897 3.03 33.72 22.34
N CYS A 898 3.99 33.13 21.63
CA CYS A 898 4.76 33.84 20.60
C CYS A 898 5.18 32.96 19.42
N TRP A 899 5.48 33.64 18.31
CA TRP A 899 6.04 33.05 17.09
C TRP A 899 7.56 33.21 17.06
N TYR A 900 8.26 32.14 16.71
CA TYR A 900 9.70 32.07 16.51
C TYR A 900 9.98 31.89 15.02
N HIS A 901 10.78 32.77 14.44
CA HIS A 901 11.18 32.66 13.04
C HIS A 901 12.19 31.51 12.85
N ILE A 902 11.89 30.60 11.94
CA ILE A 902 12.73 29.46 11.58
C ILE A 902 13.37 29.74 10.22
N PRO A 903 14.70 29.61 10.07
CA PRO A 903 15.35 29.81 8.79
C PRO A 903 14.77 28.89 7.70
N SER A 904 14.31 29.48 6.58
CA SER A 904 13.87 28.74 5.40
C SER A 904 15.06 28.08 4.67
N PRO A 905 14.84 27.01 3.87
CA PRO A 905 15.89 26.47 3.02
C PRO A 905 16.43 27.53 2.05
N LEU A 906 17.73 27.47 1.76
CA LEU A 906 18.42 28.49 0.95
C LEU A 906 17.80 28.61 -0.46
N ARG A 907 17.36 29.83 -0.81
CA ARG A 907 16.77 30.17 -2.13
C ARG A 907 15.51 29.37 -2.49
N GLN A 908 14.82 28.80 -1.51
CA GLN A 908 13.56 28.09 -1.72
C GLN A 908 12.43 28.76 -0.95
N THR A 909 11.25 28.80 -1.57
CA THR A 909 10.03 29.31 -0.96
C THR A 909 9.15 28.13 -0.60
N LEU A 910 8.93 27.90 0.70
CA LEU A 910 8.05 26.82 1.14
C LEU A 910 6.58 27.17 0.84
N ARG A 911 5.79 26.16 0.47
CA ARG A 911 4.36 26.26 0.10
C ARG A 911 3.45 25.67 1.16
N GLN A 912 3.77 24.48 1.68
CA GLN A 912 2.97 23.75 2.65
C GLN A 912 3.87 23.00 3.64
N LEU A 913 3.41 22.83 4.88
CA LEU A 913 4.09 21.98 5.86
C LEU A 913 3.11 21.03 6.56
N SER A 914 3.65 19.95 7.14
CA SER A 914 2.91 19.00 7.95
C SER A 914 3.78 18.51 9.10
N VAL A 915 3.21 18.50 10.30
CA VAL A 915 3.92 18.19 11.55
C VAL A 915 3.42 16.85 12.09
N GLY A 916 4.30 15.88 12.24
CA GLY A 916 3.99 14.59 12.83
C GLY A 916 3.96 14.63 14.36
N ARG A 917 4.28 13.49 14.96
CA ARG A 917 4.49 13.38 16.41
C ARG A 917 5.86 13.93 16.80
N THR A 918 6.90 13.61 16.03
CA THR A 918 8.29 14.01 16.28
C THR A 918 8.99 14.57 15.04
N SER A 919 8.34 14.56 13.89
CA SER A 919 8.91 14.99 12.61
C SER A 919 8.19 16.21 12.03
N VAL A 920 8.90 16.98 11.19
CA VAL A 920 8.33 18.09 10.42
C VAL A 920 8.81 17.97 8.98
N PHE A 921 7.84 17.95 8.07
CA PHE A 921 8.08 17.95 6.64
C PHE A 921 7.45 19.18 5.99
N ALA A 922 8.08 19.67 4.92
CA ALA A 922 7.58 20.80 4.15
C ALA A 922 7.81 20.59 2.66
N VAL A 923 6.94 21.18 1.85
CA VAL A 923 7.00 21.15 0.39
C VAL A 923 7.19 22.58 -0.11
N ASP A 924 8.10 22.79 -1.06
CA ASP A 924 8.36 24.08 -1.69
C ASP A 924 7.58 24.31 -2.99
N GLU A 925 7.64 25.53 -3.53
CA GLU A 925 6.99 25.88 -4.81
C GLU A 925 7.58 25.13 -6.02
N ASN A 926 8.76 24.52 -5.88
CA ASN A 926 9.44 23.72 -6.91
C ASN A 926 9.13 22.21 -6.78
N SER A 927 8.13 21.85 -5.96
CA SER A 927 7.74 20.46 -5.69
C SER A 927 8.83 19.61 -5.03
N ASN A 928 9.72 20.23 -4.25
CA ASN A 928 10.68 19.52 -3.41
C ASN A 928 10.13 19.31 -2.00
N LEU A 929 10.38 18.11 -1.47
CA LEU A 929 10.10 17.71 -0.10
C LEU A 929 11.34 17.90 0.78
N TRP A 930 11.14 18.63 1.87
CA TRP A 930 12.14 18.96 2.87
C TRP A 930 11.80 18.34 4.21
N TYR A 931 12.80 17.79 4.90
CA TYR A 931 12.73 17.30 6.27
C TYR A 931 13.47 18.24 7.21
N ARG A 932 12.88 18.54 8.36
CA ARG A 932 13.54 19.32 9.42
C ARG A 932 14.35 18.39 10.31
N GLN A 933 15.65 18.64 10.43
CA GLN A 933 16.57 17.85 11.26
C GLN A 933 16.65 18.37 12.70
N GLY A 934 17.09 17.50 13.62
CA GLY A 934 17.50 17.86 14.97
C GLY A 934 16.37 18.30 15.90
N LEU A 935 15.12 17.92 15.61
CA LEU A 935 14.02 18.11 16.56
C LEU A 935 14.27 17.22 17.78
N THR A 936 14.16 17.82 18.97
CA THR A 936 14.15 17.10 20.24
C THR A 936 13.08 17.72 21.14
N PRO A 937 12.57 17.02 22.17
CA PRO A 937 11.62 17.61 23.11
C PRO A 937 12.11 18.91 23.76
N SER A 938 13.43 19.03 23.99
CA SER A 938 14.07 20.25 24.50
C SER A 938 14.33 21.31 23.43
N TYR A 939 14.36 20.93 22.15
CA TYR A 939 14.62 21.80 21.02
C TYR A 939 13.68 21.47 19.86
N PRO A 940 12.38 21.80 20.01
CA PRO A 940 11.33 21.42 19.04
C PRO A 940 11.48 22.13 17.70
N GLN A 941 12.28 23.19 17.64
CA GLN A 941 12.53 24.00 16.44
C GLN A 941 13.44 23.29 15.42
N GLY A 942 14.19 22.28 15.86
CA GLY A 942 15.22 21.63 15.04
C GLY A 942 16.36 22.55 14.64
N SER A 943 17.28 22.06 13.81
CA SER A 943 18.54 22.73 13.43
C SER A 943 18.60 23.12 11.95
N ALA A 944 18.47 22.18 11.02
CA ALA A 944 18.61 22.42 9.57
C ALA A 944 17.46 21.80 8.74
N TRP A 945 17.29 22.28 7.51
CA TRP A 945 16.42 21.65 6.51
C TRP A 945 17.26 20.77 5.59
N GLU A 946 16.73 19.61 5.24
CA GLU A 946 17.37 18.66 4.33
C GLU A 946 16.40 18.27 3.22
N LEU A 947 16.90 18.25 2.00
CA LEU A 947 16.14 17.82 0.82
C LEU A 947 16.01 16.30 0.81
N ILE A 948 14.78 15.79 0.71
CA ILE A 948 14.48 14.35 0.68
C ILE A 948 14.22 13.87 -0.75
N SER A 949 13.29 14.52 -1.44
CA SER A 949 12.91 14.15 -2.80
C SER A 949 12.29 15.33 -3.54
N ASN A 950 12.28 15.25 -4.87
CA ASN A 950 11.47 16.10 -5.73
C ASN A 950 10.11 15.42 -6.03
N ASN A 951 9.27 16.06 -6.84
CA ASN A 951 8.00 15.52 -7.34
C ASN A 951 6.91 15.35 -6.24
N VAL A 952 6.82 16.30 -5.32
CA VAL A 952 5.81 16.32 -4.24
C VAL A 952 4.99 17.59 -4.28
N THR A 953 3.67 17.48 -4.33
CA THR A 953 2.75 18.64 -4.34
C THR A 953 2.10 18.89 -2.98
N LYS A 954 1.87 17.82 -2.20
CA LYS A 954 1.32 17.86 -0.83
C LYS A 954 1.96 16.82 0.05
N VAL A 955 2.07 17.12 1.35
CA VAL A 955 2.56 16.19 2.37
C VAL A 955 1.61 16.13 3.57
N SER A 956 1.41 14.94 4.12
CA SER A 956 0.67 14.70 5.35
C SER A 956 1.44 13.75 6.25
N VAL A 957 1.63 14.14 7.50
CA VAL A 957 2.36 13.36 8.51
C VAL A 957 1.42 12.97 9.63
N GLY A 958 1.36 11.67 9.89
CA GLY A 958 0.43 11.06 10.84
C GLY A 958 0.96 10.98 12.28
N PRO A 959 0.15 10.41 13.20
CA PRO A 959 0.49 10.27 14.62
C PRO A 959 1.63 9.28 14.91
N LEU A 960 1.96 8.41 13.96
CA LEU A 960 3.08 7.46 14.01
C LEU A 960 4.33 8.00 13.29
N ASP A 961 4.33 9.29 12.93
CA ASP A 961 5.31 9.91 12.03
C ASP A 961 5.35 9.32 10.62
N GLN A 962 4.34 8.52 10.23
CA GLN A 962 4.22 8.05 8.86
C GLN A 962 4.00 9.22 7.89
N VAL A 963 4.60 9.14 6.71
CA VAL A 963 4.60 10.22 5.72
C VAL A 963 3.87 9.77 4.46
N TRP A 964 2.82 10.51 4.11
CA TRP A 964 2.04 10.32 2.89
C TRP A 964 2.07 11.59 2.06
N ILE A 965 2.12 11.44 0.75
CA ILE A 965 2.20 12.56 -0.18
C ILE A 965 1.21 12.44 -1.33
N ILE A 966 0.96 13.58 -1.97
CA ILE A 966 0.49 13.62 -3.34
C ILE A 966 1.70 13.98 -4.23
N ALA A 967 2.03 13.11 -5.18
CA ALA A 967 3.09 13.33 -6.16
C ALA A 967 2.54 14.01 -7.43
N ASP A 968 3.38 14.81 -8.09
CA ASP A 968 3.00 15.48 -9.35
C ASP A 968 2.94 14.49 -10.52
N GLY A 969 3.76 13.43 -10.50
CA GLY A 969 3.67 12.32 -11.44
C GLY A 969 4.27 11.03 -10.89
N VAL A 970 4.09 9.93 -11.62
CA VAL A 970 4.73 8.65 -11.27
C VAL A 970 5.93 8.43 -12.20
N PRO A 971 7.13 8.11 -11.67
CA PRO A 971 8.29 7.80 -12.50
C PRO A 971 7.98 6.70 -13.52
N GLY A 972 8.37 6.93 -14.79
CA GLY A 972 8.09 6.00 -15.90
C GLY A 972 6.75 6.23 -16.62
N PHE A 973 5.85 7.06 -16.08
CA PHE A 973 4.53 7.33 -16.66
C PHE A 973 4.26 8.83 -16.88
N PRO A 974 4.99 9.50 -17.80
CA PRO A 974 4.88 10.95 -18.01
C PRO A 974 3.54 11.40 -18.61
N ALA A 975 2.75 10.46 -19.17
CA ALA A 975 1.44 10.74 -19.76
C ALA A 975 0.29 10.66 -18.74
N GLU A 976 0.55 10.21 -17.52
CA GLU A 976 -0.45 10.16 -16.46
C GLU A 976 -0.79 11.57 -15.97
N THR A 977 -2.07 11.81 -15.67
CA THR A 977 -2.49 13.11 -15.11
C THR A 977 -1.93 13.28 -13.69
N PRO A 978 -1.46 14.48 -13.32
CA PRO A 978 -0.89 14.72 -12.00
C PRO A 978 -1.78 14.34 -10.83
N GLY A 979 -1.14 14.01 -9.71
CA GLY A 979 -1.81 13.69 -8.46
C GLY A 979 -1.88 12.20 -8.19
N ALA A 980 -0.78 11.64 -7.69
CA ALA A 980 -0.68 10.25 -7.23
C ALA A 980 -0.44 10.14 -5.72
N VAL A 981 -1.21 9.29 -5.06
CA VAL A 981 -1.04 9.01 -3.63
C VAL A 981 0.18 8.11 -3.44
N CYS A 982 1.12 8.55 -2.61
CA CYS A 982 2.31 7.77 -2.30
C CYS A 982 2.55 7.68 -0.79
N HIS A 983 3.09 6.54 -0.37
CA HIS A 983 3.51 6.26 1.02
C HIS A 983 5.03 6.21 1.09
N ARG A 984 5.61 6.83 2.12
CA ARG A 984 7.06 6.76 2.38
C ARG A 984 7.36 5.50 3.18
N LEU A 985 8.10 4.56 2.58
CA LEU A 985 8.52 3.33 3.25
C LEU A 985 9.77 3.54 4.12
N GLY A 986 9.90 2.71 5.16
CA GLY A 986 11.07 2.70 6.04
C GLY A 986 11.14 3.87 7.04
N VAL A 987 10.07 4.65 7.19
CA VAL A 987 10.02 5.71 8.20
C VAL A 987 9.95 5.07 9.59
N GLY A 988 10.89 5.42 10.46
CA GLY A 988 10.89 4.95 11.83
C GLY A 988 11.80 5.79 12.73
N PRO A 989 11.84 5.54 14.05
CA PRO A 989 12.61 6.36 14.99
C PRO A 989 14.11 6.45 14.68
N MET A 990 14.70 5.38 14.12
CA MET A 990 16.12 5.35 13.73
C MET A 990 16.36 5.86 12.30
N GLU A 991 15.30 5.93 11.49
CA GLU A 991 15.35 6.40 10.11
C GLU A 991 14.14 7.31 9.82
N PRO A 992 14.08 8.50 10.43
CA PRO A 992 12.88 9.36 10.42
C PRO A 992 12.56 9.95 9.04
N LYS A 993 13.46 9.79 8.07
CA LYS A 993 13.31 10.26 6.68
C LYS A 993 12.68 9.22 5.75
N GLY A 994 12.69 7.95 6.17
CA GLY A 994 12.37 6.80 5.32
C GLY A 994 13.32 6.61 4.14
N GLN A 995 13.12 5.52 3.42
CA GLN A 995 14.03 5.01 2.40
C GLN A 995 13.52 5.25 0.98
N SER A 996 12.29 4.84 0.69
CA SER A 996 11.73 4.79 -0.67
C SER A 996 10.25 5.19 -0.70
N TRP A 997 9.71 5.31 -1.91
CA TRP A 997 8.31 5.61 -2.16
C TRP A 997 7.58 4.36 -2.65
N ASP A 998 6.43 4.07 -2.05
CA ASP A 998 5.43 3.19 -2.61
C ASP A 998 4.34 4.02 -3.30
N TYR A 999 4.08 3.74 -4.57
CA TYR A 999 3.22 4.55 -5.42
C TYR A 999 1.85 3.88 -5.57
N GLY A 1000 0.86 4.36 -4.81
CA GLY A 1000 -0.52 3.89 -4.85
C GLY A 1000 -1.30 4.41 -6.04
N ILE A 1001 -2.57 4.75 -5.81
CA ILE A 1001 -3.48 5.23 -6.85
C ILE A 1001 -3.03 6.58 -7.43
N GLY A 1002 -3.05 6.68 -8.76
CA GLY A 1002 -2.72 7.89 -9.52
C GLY A 1002 -3.93 8.51 -10.22
N GLY A 1003 -3.69 9.61 -10.94
CA GLY A 1003 -4.66 10.11 -11.90
C GLY A 1003 -5.67 11.14 -11.39
N GLY A 1004 -5.23 12.15 -10.63
CA GLY A 1004 -6.05 13.32 -10.30
C GLY A 1004 -6.42 13.48 -8.83
N TRP A 1005 -5.61 12.97 -7.91
CA TRP A 1005 -5.73 13.19 -6.46
C TRP A 1005 -5.11 14.54 -6.07
N GLU A 1006 -5.71 15.27 -5.13
CA GLU A 1006 -5.28 16.64 -4.78
C GLU A 1006 -4.85 16.79 -3.31
N HIS A 1007 -5.43 16.02 -2.38
CA HIS A 1007 -5.12 16.12 -0.95
C HIS A 1007 -5.13 14.76 -0.28
N ILE A 1008 -4.32 14.56 0.76
CA ILE A 1008 -4.37 13.37 1.62
C ILE A 1008 -4.19 13.77 3.08
N SER A 1009 -4.92 13.13 3.99
CA SER A 1009 -4.75 13.24 5.43
C SER A 1009 -4.67 11.85 6.05
N VAL A 1010 -3.44 11.46 6.42
CA VAL A 1010 -3.14 10.24 7.19
C VAL A 1010 -3.28 10.47 8.71
N ARG A 1011 -3.64 11.69 9.11
CA ARG A 1011 -3.56 12.14 10.50
C ARG A 1011 -4.56 11.46 11.44
N GLY A 1012 -5.56 10.78 10.87
CA GLY A 1012 -6.44 9.83 11.53
C GLY A 1012 -5.82 8.47 11.83
N ASN A 1013 -4.87 8.00 11.00
CA ASN A 1013 -4.36 6.64 11.08
C ASN A 1013 -3.36 6.45 12.24
N SER A 1014 -3.81 5.81 13.31
CA SER A 1014 -2.99 5.45 14.48
C SER A 1014 -2.94 3.94 14.70
N SER A 1015 -3.29 3.15 13.69
CA SER A 1015 -3.25 1.69 13.76
C SER A 1015 -1.80 1.19 13.71
N GLU A 1016 -1.29 0.72 14.85
CA GLU A 1016 0.01 0.04 14.94
C GLU A 1016 -0.19 -1.49 14.92
N ALA A 1017 0.76 -2.22 14.34
CA ALA A 1017 0.80 -3.68 14.47
C ALA A 1017 0.94 -4.10 15.95
N PRO A 1018 0.28 -5.20 16.40
CA PRO A 1018 0.39 -5.67 17.77
C PRO A 1018 1.85 -5.97 18.13
N ARG A 1019 2.40 -5.27 19.14
CA ARG A 1019 3.72 -5.62 19.69
C ARG A 1019 3.56 -6.92 20.50
N GLY A 1020 4.39 -7.92 20.20
CA GLY A 1020 4.43 -9.15 20.99
C GLY A 1020 4.59 -8.84 22.49
N ALA A 1021 3.89 -9.60 23.34
CA ALA A 1021 3.83 -9.34 24.78
C ALA A 1021 5.23 -9.15 25.38
N GLN A 1022 5.52 -7.95 25.87
CA GLN A 1022 6.70 -7.73 26.71
C GLN A 1022 6.47 -8.44 28.06
N PRO A 1023 7.48 -9.12 28.61
CA PRO A 1023 7.38 -9.65 29.96
C PRO A 1023 7.14 -8.50 30.96
N PRO A 1024 6.38 -8.74 32.04
CA PRO A 1024 5.96 -7.69 32.95
C PRO A 1024 7.17 -7.01 33.63
N PRO A 1025 7.06 -5.72 34.00
CA PRO A 1025 8.16 -4.99 34.62
C PRO A 1025 8.39 -5.53 36.04
N GLY A 1026 9.44 -6.33 36.20
CA GLY A 1026 9.88 -6.79 37.51
C GLY A 1026 10.60 -5.70 38.29
N GLY A 1027 9.92 -5.12 39.29
CA GLY A 1027 10.46 -4.61 40.56
C GLY A 1027 11.49 -3.45 40.57
N PRO A 1028 11.58 -2.67 41.66
CA PRO A 1028 12.41 -1.46 41.70
C PRO A 1028 13.91 -1.78 41.76
N SER A 1029 14.69 -1.17 40.87
CA SER A 1029 16.16 -1.24 40.89
C SER A 1029 16.73 -0.42 42.07
N ARG A 1030 17.52 -1.07 42.92
CA ARG A 1030 18.37 -0.42 43.92
C ARG A 1030 19.36 0.54 43.25
N SER A 1031 19.52 1.73 43.83
CA SER A 1031 20.45 2.78 43.45
C SER A 1031 21.92 2.31 43.49
N PRO A 1032 22.81 2.74 42.58
CA PRO A 1032 24.25 2.48 42.70
C PRO A 1032 24.91 3.51 43.62
N ALA A 1033 25.73 3.03 44.58
CA ALA A 1033 26.60 3.86 45.41
C ALA A 1033 27.86 4.32 44.65
N PRO A 1034 28.47 5.47 45.00
CA PRO A 1034 29.58 6.05 44.24
C PRO A 1034 30.93 5.39 44.56
N GLN A 1035 31.73 5.13 43.52
CA GLN A 1035 33.11 4.61 43.65
C GLN A 1035 34.13 5.75 43.86
N ARG A 1036 35.11 5.47 44.73
CA ARG A 1036 36.28 6.33 45.08
C ARG A 1036 37.37 6.24 43.99
N PRO A 1037 38.20 7.28 43.76
CA PRO A 1037 39.20 7.28 42.69
C PRO A 1037 40.50 6.56 43.09
N PRO A 1038 41.35 6.17 42.11
CA PRO A 1038 42.50 5.29 42.32
C PRO A 1038 43.76 6.05 42.73
N ALA A 1039 44.59 5.43 43.57
CA ALA A 1039 45.95 5.87 43.86
C ALA A 1039 46.95 5.07 43.02
N GLN A 1040 47.86 5.80 42.37
CA GLN A 1040 49.09 5.30 41.72
C GLN A 1040 49.98 4.54 42.71
N VAL A 1041 50.84 3.64 42.19
CA VAL A 1041 52.31 3.77 42.23
C VAL A 1041 52.97 2.56 41.55
N ASN A 1042 53.83 2.89 40.57
CA ASN A 1042 55.09 2.30 40.08
C ASN A 1042 55.36 0.79 40.16
N GLY A 1043 55.77 0.26 39.01
CA GLY A 1043 56.27 -1.12 38.87
C GLY A 1043 57.73 -1.31 39.23
N SER A 1044 58.18 -2.56 39.11
CA SER A 1044 59.54 -3.03 38.80
C SER A 1044 59.55 -4.56 38.74
N ALA A 1045 60.35 -5.09 37.82
CA ALA A 1045 60.56 -6.49 37.49
C ALA A 1045 60.99 -7.41 38.65
N VAL A 1046 60.86 -8.73 38.47
CA VAL A 1046 61.98 -9.70 38.41
C VAL A 1046 61.46 -11.10 38.04
N VAL A 1047 62.25 -11.74 37.18
CA VAL A 1047 62.27 -13.13 36.69
C VAL A 1047 62.33 -14.16 37.83
N VAL A 1048 61.52 -15.23 37.76
CA VAL A 1048 61.88 -16.67 37.61
C VAL A 1048 60.65 -17.41 37.11
#